data_AF-G9F997-F1
#
_entry.id   AF-G9F997-F1
#
_cell.length_a   1.000
_cell.length_b   1.000
_cell.length_c   1.000
_cell.angle_alpha   90.00
_cell.angle_beta   90.00
_cell.angle_gamma   90.00
#
_symmetry.space_group_name_H-M   'P 1'
#
loop_
_entity.id
_entity.type
_entity.pdbx_description
1 polymer ?
#
loop_
_entity_poly.entity_id
_entity_poly.type
_entity_poly.pdbx_seq_one_letter_code
_entity_poly.pdbx_strand_id
1 'polypeptide(L)'
;MTAEERQNLYTFRDYVTKILDPTYILSYVAPWFKEDEVQYIQAEKNNKGTVEAASLFLRFLLELQEEGWFRGFMDALNHAGYSGLYEAIENWDFQKIEKLEEYRLLLRRLQPEFKTRINPSDILPDISECLLDQECEEITQICSDKGPMAGAEKMVECLLRSDKENWPKSLKLALEKEESKFSELWITEKGAKDVALQDLEDEEMKTSEVQIFYKEEPECQNLSENSCPPSEVSHTHSPMKPRGYQLELALPAKNGKNTIICAPTGCGKTFVSLLICEHHLQKFPQGQKGKVVFFAVQVPVYEQQKSVFSKYFERRGYKVSGISGATAENVSVEQIIEDNDIIILTPQILVNSLKNGTVPSLSVFTLMIFDECHNTSKHHPYNMIMFNYLDQKLGGSSDSLPQVVGLTASVGVGDAKSTGEALEYICKLCASLDISVVATVKDNLEELEEVVYKPQKFFRKVESRTTDRFKCIISQLMKEAESLAKSIFDTLGTITLGNFSQIQNRNFGTQKYEQWIVAVQKKCMVLKMPDKDEESRICKALFLYTSHLRKFNDALIISEHARMKDALDYLKDFFRNVRTAGFDETEQDLTRRFEEKLQELESISMDPSNENPKLKDLCFVLQEEYHLNPETRTILFVKTRALVDALKKWIEENPKLSFLKPGISTGRGRTKQNIGMTLPAQKDVLHTFKTSGDNKILIATSVADEGIDIAQCNLVILYEYVGNVIKMIQTRGRGRARGSKCFLLTSNSDVIEKEKINIYKEKMMNDSILRLQTWDEAVFKEKVRQIQIHEKFIRDSQSKVKPILDKENKKLLCRKCKAFACYTADIRVVEDCHYTVVGDAFKKCFVSKLHPKPKNFGSFEKKAKIFCARQDCCHDWGIHVKYKTFEIPFIKIESFVVEDIATGAQTLYAKWRDFHFGKLPFDAAEMPK
;
A
#
# COMPACT_ATOMS: atom_id res chain seq x y z
N MET A 1 39.92 32.95 -27.84
CA MET A 1 39.65 32.97 -26.39
C MET A 1 40.47 34.10 -25.78
N THR A 2 39.87 34.93 -24.92
CA THR A 2 40.59 35.98 -24.19
C THR A 2 41.41 35.38 -23.04
N ALA A 3 42.43 36.09 -22.55
CA ALA A 3 43.18 35.65 -21.37
C ALA A 3 42.29 35.51 -20.12
N GLU A 4 41.19 36.26 -20.08
CA GLU A 4 40.17 36.26 -19.03
C GLU A 4 39.35 34.96 -19.03
N GLU A 5 38.89 34.49 -20.20
CA GLU A 5 38.18 33.21 -20.33
C GLU A 5 39.05 32.02 -19.88
N ARG A 6 40.37 32.04 -20.18
CA ARG A 6 41.31 31.02 -19.70
C ARG A 6 41.38 30.99 -18.18
N GLN A 7 41.51 32.17 -17.58
CA GLN A 7 41.65 32.33 -16.13
C GLN A 7 40.35 31.92 -15.41
N ASN A 8 39.19 32.25 -15.97
CA ASN A 8 37.90 31.86 -15.43
C ASN A 8 37.70 30.33 -15.52
N LEU A 9 38.02 29.70 -16.66
CA LEU A 9 37.92 28.24 -16.80
C LEU A 9 38.84 27.50 -15.81
N TYR A 10 40.05 28.02 -15.58
CA TYR A 10 40.95 27.48 -14.56
C TYR A 10 40.40 27.66 -13.13
N THR A 11 39.73 28.78 -12.86
CA THR A 11 39.15 29.10 -11.54
C THR A 11 37.97 28.19 -11.19
N PHE A 12 37.11 27.87 -12.16
CA PHE A 12 35.93 27.01 -11.97
C PHE A 12 36.14 25.54 -12.37
N ARG A 13 37.39 25.12 -12.58
CA ARG A 13 37.73 23.76 -13.04
C ARG A 13 37.10 22.64 -12.22
N ASP A 14 36.94 22.82 -10.90
CA ASP A 14 36.41 21.79 -9.99
C ASP A 14 34.93 21.45 -10.29
N TYR A 15 34.15 22.38 -10.83
CA TYR A 15 32.78 22.11 -11.27
C TYR A 15 32.75 21.28 -12.55
N VAL A 16 33.65 21.63 -13.48
CA VAL A 16 33.75 20.98 -14.77
C VAL A 16 34.25 19.54 -14.60
N THR A 17 35.26 19.30 -13.75
CA THR A 17 35.81 17.95 -13.51
C THR A 17 34.84 17.00 -12.80
N LYS A 18 33.94 17.52 -11.96
CA LYS A 18 32.93 16.70 -11.25
C LYS A 18 31.79 16.23 -12.15
N ILE A 19 31.56 16.90 -13.28
CA ILE A 19 30.40 16.69 -14.16
C ILE A 19 30.83 16.00 -15.46
N LEU A 20 31.80 16.59 -16.15
CA LEU A 20 32.14 16.25 -17.53
C LEU A 20 32.70 14.84 -17.65
N ASP A 21 32.16 14.07 -18.60
CA ASP A 21 32.82 12.87 -19.12
C ASP A 21 33.52 13.25 -20.41
N PRO A 22 34.86 13.25 -20.46
CA PRO A 22 35.55 13.59 -21.69
C PRO A 22 35.16 12.67 -22.85
N THR A 23 34.82 11.40 -22.60
CA THR A 23 34.54 10.45 -23.70
C THR A 23 33.36 10.83 -24.58
N TYR A 24 32.39 11.57 -24.06
CA TYR A 24 31.21 11.97 -24.82
C TYR A 24 31.48 13.20 -25.72
N ILE A 25 32.55 13.95 -25.44
CA ILE A 25 32.90 15.16 -26.22
C ILE A 25 34.19 15.02 -27.02
N LEU A 26 35.03 14.01 -26.73
CA LEU A 26 36.36 13.83 -27.33
C LEU A 26 36.32 13.79 -28.86
N SER A 27 35.31 13.20 -29.48
CA SER A 27 35.16 13.15 -30.95
C SER A 27 34.95 14.53 -31.59
N TYR A 28 34.33 15.46 -30.87
CA TYR A 28 34.05 16.82 -31.35
C TYR A 28 35.24 17.76 -31.18
N VAL A 29 36.06 17.52 -30.16
CA VAL A 29 37.26 18.32 -29.87
C VAL A 29 38.55 17.73 -30.44
N ALA A 30 38.49 16.53 -31.02
CA ALA A 30 39.62 15.85 -31.66
C ALA A 30 40.46 16.70 -32.62
N PRO A 31 39.91 17.66 -33.41
CA PRO A 31 40.73 18.50 -34.30
C PRO A 31 41.79 19.35 -33.60
N TRP A 32 41.63 19.63 -32.30
CA TRP A 32 42.58 20.43 -31.52
C TRP A 32 43.50 19.61 -30.61
N PHE A 33 43.28 18.30 -30.51
CA PHE A 33 44.07 17.40 -29.66
C PHE A 33 44.91 16.47 -30.51
N LYS A 34 46.07 16.06 -29.99
CA LYS A 34 46.86 15.01 -30.64
C LYS A 34 46.27 13.63 -30.33
N GLU A 35 46.47 12.67 -31.23
CA GLU A 35 45.95 11.30 -31.06
C GLU A 35 46.44 10.62 -29.77
N ASP A 36 47.68 10.87 -29.35
CA ASP A 36 48.26 10.37 -28.10
C ASP A 36 47.61 11.00 -26.86
N GLU A 37 47.24 12.28 -26.91
CA GLU A 37 46.52 12.98 -25.84
C GLU A 37 45.09 12.42 -25.68
N VAL A 38 44.39 12.16 -26.78
CA VAL A 38 43.05 11.54 -26.78
C VAL A 38 43.09 10.13 -26.20
N GLN A 39 44.05 9.31 -26.63
CA GLN A 39 44.25 7.97 -26.09
C GLN A 39 44.61 8.00 -24.60
N TYR A 40 45.41 8.98 -24.17
CA TYR A 40 45.79 9.11 -22.77
C TYR A 40 44.59 9.47 -21.88
N ILE A 41 43.71 10.37 -22.32
CA ILE A 41 42.48 10.70 -21.58
C ILE A 41 41.56 9.47 -21.45
N GLN A 42 41.42 8.68 -22.51
CA GLN A 42 40.63 7.45 -22.47
C GLN A 42 41.22 6.41 -21.52
N ALA A 43 42.55 6.24 -21.52
CA ALA A 43 43.24 5.36 -20.59
C ALA A 43 43.11 5.82 -19.13
N GLU A 44 43.19 7.13 -18.89
CA GLU A 44 43.04 7.71 -17.54
C GLU A 44 41.63 7.47 -16.99
N LYS A 45 40.58 7.58 -17.82
CA LYS A 45 39.21 7.23 -17.42
C LYS A 45 39.09 5.78 -16.97
N ASN A 46 39.67 4.86 -17.72
CA ASN A 46 39.61 3.43 -17.42
C ASN A 46 40.40 3.06 -16.15
N ASN A 47 41.51 3.77 -15.88
CA ASN A 47 42.41 3.42 -14.78
C ASN A 47 42.11 4.14 -13.46
N LYS A 48 41.73 5.42 -13.52
CA LYS A 48 41.57 6.28 -12.33
C LYS A 48 40.19 6.87 -12.14
N GLY A 49 39.32 6.78 -13.15
CA GLY A 49 37.94 7.26 -13.09
C GLY A 49 37.71 8.56 -13.84
N THR A 50 36.45 8.96 -13.91
CA THR A 50 36.04 10.06 -14.80
C THR A 50 36.51 11.43 -14.35
N VAL A 51 36.62 11.68 -13.03
CA VAL A 51 37.02 12.99 -12.50
C VAL A 51 38.48 13.29 -12.86
N GLU A 52 39.34 12.28 -12.76
CA GLU A 52 40.76 12.33 -13.09
C GLU A 52 40.95 12.52 -14.61
N ALA A 53 40.17 11.79 -15.42
CA ALA A 53 40.15 11.98 -16.86
C ALA A 53 39.69 13.39 -17.27
N ALA A 54 38.66 13.94 -16.61
CA ALA A 54 38.18 15.29 -16.85
C ALA A 54 39.21 16.36 -16.43
N SER A 55 39.93 16.13 -15.33
CA SER A 55 41.04 16.99 -14.90
C SER A 55 42.19 17.00 -15.92
N LEU A 56 42.57 15.82 -16.42
CA LEU A 56 43.58 15.66 -17.46
C LEU A 56 43.15 16.35 -18.77
N PHE A 57 41.90 16.14 -19.18
CA PHE A 57 41.30 16.77 -20.34
C PHE A 57 41.35 18.31 -20.25
N LEU A 58 40.92 18.88 -19.12
CA LEU A 58 40.94 20.34 -18.93
C LEU A 58 42.35 20.92 -18.92
N ARG A 59 43.33 20.18 -18.39
CA ARG A 59 44.73 20.61 -18.43
C ARG A 59 45.20 20.77 -19.87
N PHE A 60 45.00 19.76 -20.71
CA PHE A 60 45.35 19.83 -22.13
C PHE A 60 44.57 20.91 -22.87
N LEU A 61 43.28 21.06 -22.57
CA LEU A 61 42.44 22.10 -23.17
C LEU A 61 42.97 23.52 -22.86
N LEU A 62 43.47 23.77 -21.65
CA LEU A 62 44.03 25.06 -21.24
C LEU A 62 45.40 25.37 -21.88
N GLU A 63 46.12 24.35 -22.35
CA GLU A 63 47.42 24.47 -23.02
C GLU A 63 47.30 24.86 -24.51
N LEU A 64 46.12 24.68 -25.12
CA LEU A 64 45.86 24.95 -26.55
C LEU A 64 46.03 26.43 -26.92
N GLN A 65 46.79 26.73 -27.97
CA GLN A 65 47.04 28.10 -28.46
C GLN A 65 46.32 28.42 -29.79
N GLU A 66 45.64 27.44 -30.39
CA GLU A 66 44.97 27.61 -31.69
C GLU A 66 43.71 28.48 -31.61
N GLU A 67 43.27 29.05 -32.73
CA GLU A 67 42.02 29.82 -32.75
C GLU A 67 40.79 28.91 -32.78
N GLY A 68 39.69 29.34 -32.15
CA GLY A 68 38.40 28.66 -32.23
C GLY A 68 38.18 27.47 -31.27
N TRP A 69 39.20 26.96 -30.58
CA TRP A 69 39.03 25.77 -29.70
C TRP A 69 38.02 25.98 -28.57
N PHE A 70 37.95 27.19 -27.97
CA PHE A 70 37.00 27.46 -26.88
C PHE A 70 35.56 27.41 -27.39
N ARG A 71 35.31 27.92 -28.59
CA ARG A 71 34.00 27.80 -29.24
C ARG A 71 33.70 26.36 -29.60
N GLY A 72 34.68 25.62 -30.12
CA GLY A 72 34.58 24.18 -30.38
C GLY A 72 34.26 23.36 -29.14
N PHE A 73 34.86 23.67 -27.99
CA PHE A 73 34.56 23.05 -26.71
C PHE A 73 33.13 23.34 -26.24
N MET A 74 32.69 24.60 -26.34
CA MET A 74 31.31 24.99 -26.01
C MET A 74 30.29 24.30 -26.93
N ASP A 75 30.56 24.27 -28.24
CA ASP A 75 29.69 23.58 -29.20
C ASP A 75 29.67 22.06 -28.92
N ALA A 76 30.81 21.47 -28.54
CA ALA A 76 30.89 20.05 -28.14
C ALA A 76 30.05 19.74 -26.88
N LEU A 77 30.10 20.61 -25.85
CA LEU A 77 29.25 20.47 -24.66
C LEU A 77 27.76 20.50 -25.03
N ASN A 78 27.36 21.44 -25.90
CA ASN A 78 25.98 21.55 -26.33
C ASN A 78 25.51 20.32 -27.14
N HIS A 79 26.33 19.83 -28.08
CA HIS A 79 26.01 18.65 -28.89
C HIS A 79 25.95 17.36 -28.06
N ALA A 80 26.84 17.20 -27.07
CA ALA A 80 26.82 16.05 -26.17
C ALA A 80 25.72 16.13 -25.10
N GLY A 81 24.94 17.22 -25.06
CA GLY A 81 23.81 17.38 -24.15
C GLY A 81 24.18 17.96 -22.78
N TYR A 82 25.39 18.49 -22.57
CA TYR A 82 25.82 19.18 -21.33
C TYR A 82 25.28 20.62 -21.23
N SER A 83 23.97 20.79 -21.38
CA SER A 83 23.32 22.11 -21.43
C SER A 83 23.50 22.96 -20.16
N GLY A 84 23.56 22.34 -18.98
CA GLY A 84 23.73 23.06 -17.71
C GLY A 84 25.17 23.52 -17.50
N LEU A 85 26.14 22.68 -17.89
CA LEU A 85 27.55 23.03 -17.88
C LEU A 85 27.88 24.09 -18.94
N TYR A 86 27.26 24.00 -20.13
CA TYR A 86 27.34 25.02 -21.18
C TYR A 86 26.85 26.38 -20.66
N GLU A 87 25.63 26.44 -20.11
CA GLU A 87 25.06 27.69 -19.57
C GLU A 87 25.93 28.27 -18.45
N ALA A 88 26.49 27.42 -17.59
CA ALA A 88 27.35 27.84 -16.48
C ALA A 88 28.68 28.42 -16.95
N ILE A 89 29.31 27.86 -17.99
CA ILE A 89 30.58 28.35 -18.54
C ILE A 89 30.35 29.60 -19.40
N GLU A 90 29.25 29.69 -20.16
CA GLU A 90 28.92 30.86 -20.97
C GLU A 90 28.69 32.10 -20.10
N ASN A 91 28.00 31.94 -18.97
CA ASN A 91 27.66 33.03 -18.05
C ASN A 91 28.62 33.17 -16.85
N TRP A 92 29.58 32.24 -16.72
CA TRP A 92 30.46 32.10 -15.54
C TRP A 92 29.70 32.03 -14.19
N ASP A 93 28.53 31.39 -14.18
CA ASP A 93 27.68 31.21 -12.99
C ASP A 93 27.40 29.73 -12.70
N PHE A 94 27.99 29.22 -11.62
CA PHE A 94 27.87 27.83 -11.18
C PHE A 94 26.89 27.62 -10.02
N GLN A 95 26.13 28.64 -9.60
CA GLN A 95 25.23 28.55 -8.44
C GLN A 95 24.14 27.47 -8.60
N LYS A 96 23.64 27.25 -9.82
CA LYS A 96 22.66 26.19 -10.12
C LYS A 96 23.25 24.80 -9.87
N ILE A 97 24.51 24.59 -10.27
CA ILE A 97 25.24 23.34 -10.08
C ILE A 97 25.58 23.11 -8.61
N GLU A 98 25.96 24.16 -7.88
CA GLU A 98 26.29 24.08 -6.45
C GLU A 98 25.09 23.59 -5.61
N LYS A 99 23.87 24.04 -5.92
CA LYS A 99 22.63 23.63 -5.22
C LYS A 99 22.34 22.13 -5.34
N LEU A 100 22.90 21.45 -6.35
CA LEU A 100 22.71 20.02 -6.54
C LEU A 100 23.53 19.18 -5.56
N GLU A 101 24.55 19.74 -4.90
CA GLU A 101 25.45 18.95 -4.05
C GLU A 101 24.74 18.34 -2.82
N GLU A 102 23.74 19.02 -2.24
CA GLU A 102 22.94 18.43 -1.15
C GLU A 102 22.19 17.17 -1.59
N TYR A 103 21.67 17.18 -2.82
CA TYR A 103 20.97 16.03 -3.39
C TYR A 103 21.92 14.91 -3.80
N ARG A 104 23.11 15.26 -4.30
CA ARG A 104 24.18 14.30 -4.56
C ARG A 104 24.63 13.62 -3.28
N LEU A 105 24.83 14.37 -2.20
CA LEU A 105 25.17 13.82 -0.88
C LEU A 105 24.07 12.89 -0.35
N LEU A 106 22.79 13.27 -0.49
CA LEU A 106 21.69 12.40 -0.10
C LEU A 106 21.62 11.12 -0.95
N LEU A 107 21.79 11.23 -2.27
CA LEU A 107 21.79 10.06 -3.14
C LEU A 107 22.95 9.12 -2.82
N ARG A 108 24.14 9.66 -2.54
CA ARG A 108 25.27 8.86 -2.03
C ARG A 108 24.89 8.10 -0.75
N ARG A 109 24.17 8.73 0.19
CA ARG A 109 23.70 8.09 1.44
C ARG A 109 22.69 6.99 1.21
N LEU A 110 21.76 7.21 0.28
CA LEU A 110 20.63 6.32 0.02
C LEU A 110 20.88 5.32 -1.11
N GLN A 111 22.01 5.43 -1.80
CA GLN A 111 22.44 4.56 -2.89
C GLN A 111 22.22 3.06 -2.59
N PRO A 112 22.53 2.52 -1.39
CA PRO A 112 22.23 1.12 -1.05
C PRO A 112 20.76 0.72 -1.19
N GLU A 113 19.86 1.57 -0.69
CA GLU A 113 18.43 1.34 -0.74
C GLU A 113 17.88 1.66 -2.14
N PHE A 114 18.52 2.54 -2.90
CA PHE A 114 18.17 2.85 -4.29
C PHE A 114 18.42 1.63 -5.15
N LYS A 115 19.66 1.15 -5.14
CA LYS A 115 20.14 -0.05 -5.83
C LYS A 115 19.27 -1.26 -5.53
N THR A 116 18.86 -1.47 -4.28
CA THR A 116 18.09 -2.66 -3.88
C THR A 116 16.58 -2.60 -4.12
N ARG A 117 16.00 -1.40 -4.27
CA ARG A 117 14.53 -1.23 -4.40
C ARG A 117 14.07 -0.73 -5.75
N ILE A 118 14.97 -0.19 -6.57
CA ILE A 118 14.63 0.45 -7.84
C ILE A 118 14.93 -0.46 -9.02
N ASN A 119 13.96 -0.57 -9.92
CA ASN A 119 14.16 -1.10 -11.27
C ASN A 119 14.29 0.09 -12.23
N PRO A 120 15.46 0.30 -12.85
CA PRO A 120 15.69 1.43 -13.75
C PRO A 120 14.71 1.47 -14.91
N SER A 121 14.33 0.32 -15.46
CA SER A 121 13.42 0.22 -16.62
C SER A 121 12.07 0.90 -16.38
N ASP A 122 11.62 0.93 -15.12
CA ASP A 122 10.33 1.50 -14.73
C ASP A 122 10.41 3.04 -14.56
N ILE A 123 11.62 3.58 -14.34
CA ILE A 123 11.85 4.99 -13.95
C ILE A 123 12.55 5.78 -15.06
N LEU A 124 13.40 5.13 -15.85
CA LEU A 124 14.22 5.73 -16.90
C LEU A 124 13.40 6.58 -17.89
N PRO A 125 12.19 6.20 -18.33
CA PRO A 125 11.39 7.05 -19.22
C PRO A 125 11.10 8.43 -18.63
N ASP A 126 10.91 8.52 -17.31
CA ASP A 126 10.54 9.75 -16.60
C ASP A 126 11.76 10.59 -16.16
N ILE A 127 12.99 10.04 -16.27
CA ILE A 127 14.24 10.74 -15.91
C ILE A 127 15.23 10.86 -17.07
N SER A 128 14.86 10.42 -18.27
CA SER A 128 15.69 10.47 -19.48
C SER A 128 16.23 11.87 -19.77
N GLU A 129 15.39 12.90 -19.65
CA GLU A 129 15.79 14.31 -19.82
C GLU A 129 16.81 14.82 -18.79
N CYS A 130 17.04 14.05 -17.71
CA CYS A 130 17.98 14.41 -16.64
C CYS A 130 19.37 13.81 -16.85
N LEU A 131 19.51 12.91 -17.83
CA LEU A 131 20.71 12.18 -18.16
C LEU A 131 21.09 12.50 -19.61
N LEU A 132 22.28 12.08 -20.04
CA LEU A 132 22.64 12.14 -21.45
C LEU A 132 21.99 10.97 -22.20
N ASP A 133 21.71 11.14 -23.50
CA ASP A 133 21.11 10.08 -24.32
C ASP A 133 21.97 8.80 -24.30
N GLN A 134 23.29 8.97 -24.41
CA GLN A 134 24.27 7.88 -24.33
C GLN A 134 24.24 7.19 -22.96
N GLU A 135 24.03 7.92 -21.87
CA GLU A 135 23.90 7.34 -20.52
C GLU A 135 22.61 6.52 -20.37
N CYS A 136 21.50 6.96 -20.98
CA CYS A 136 20.24 6.22 -20.98
C CYS A 136 20.35 4.89 -21.72
N GLU A 137 21.03 4.88 -22.87
CA GLU A 137 21.35 3.67 -23.63
C GLU A 137 22.23 2.72 -22.81
N GLU A 138 23.30 3.23 -22.19
CA GLU A 138 24.17 2.45 -21.32
C GLU A 138 23.41 1.83 -20.13
N ILE A 139 22.53 2.59 -19.46
CA ILE A 139 21.71 2.08 -18.36
C ILE A 139 20.80 0.95 -18.84
N THR A 140 20.14 1.13 -19.99
CA THR A 140 19.24 0.13 -20.58
C THR A 140 19.99 -1.14 -20.96
N GLN A 141 21.19 -0.99 -21.53
CA GLN A 141 22.06 -2.10 -21.88
C GLN A 141 22.54 -2.84 -20.63
N ILE A 142 22.99 -2.12 -19.59
CA ILE A 142 23.43 -2.73 -18.32
C ILE A 142 22.26 -3.43 -17.62
N CYS A 143 21.04 -2.88 -17.66
CA CYS A 143 19.85 -3.56 -17.16
C CYS A 143 19.60 -4.90 -17.85
N SER A 144 19.84 -4.96 -19.16
CA SER A 144 19.65 -6.15 -19.98
C SER A 144 20.76 -7.18 -19.77
N ASP A 145 22.01 -6.73 -19.71
CA ASP A 145 23.20 -7.60 -19.66
C ASP A 145 23.56 -8.05 -18.23
N LYS A 146 23.42 -7.16 -17.24
CA LYS A 146 23.88 -7.34 -15.85
C LYS A 146 22.75 -7.30 -14.82
N GLY A 147 21.53 -6.94 -15.23
CA GLY A 147 20.33 -6.94 -14.38
C GLY A 147 19.96 -5.57 -13.79
N PRO A 148 18.76 -5.45 -13.20
CA PRO A 148 18.19 -4.17 -12.78
C PRO A 148 18.98 -3.49 -11.65
N MET A 149 19.60 -4.26 -10.75
CA MET A 149 20.42 -3.70 -9.67
C MET A 149 21.68 -3.01 -10.20
N ALA A 150 22.31 -3.59 -11.24
CA ALA A 150 23.49 -3.01 -11.90
C ALA A 150 23.13 -1.74 -12.68
N GLY A 151 21.99 -1.75 -13.36
CA GLY A 151 21.48 -0.54 -14.02
C GLY A 151 21.10 0.55 -13.02
N ALA A 152 20.58 0.18 -11.84
CA ALA A 152 20.24 1.15 -10.78
C ALA A 152 21.49 1.81 -10.22
N GLU A 153 22.59 1.07 -10.08
CA GLU A 153 23.89 1.63 -9.72
C GLU A 153 24.38 2.61 -10.79
N LYS A 154 24.37 2.22 -12.07
CA LYS A 154 24.79 3.11 -13.16
C LYS A 154 23.91 4.36 -13.23
N MET A 155 22.61 4.21 -13.01
CA MET A 155 21.68 5.34 -12.93
C MET A 155 22.05 6.29 -11.78
N VAL A 156 22.44 5.78 -10.60
CA VAL A 156 22.94 6.62 -9.52
C VAL A 156 24.23 7.34 -9.92
N GLU A 157 25.19 6.65 -10.57
CA GLU A 157 26.43 7.25 -11.06
C GLU A 157 26.16 8.43 -12.01
N CYS A 158 25.27 8.25 -13.00
CA CYS A 158 24.90 9.29 -13.96
C CYS A 158 24.14 10.44 -13.28
N LEU A 159 23.19 10.15 -12.38
CA LEU A 159 22.46 11.19 -11.64
C LEU A 159 23.35 12.01 -10.72
N LEU A 160 24.38 11.40 -10.12
CA LEU A 160 25.38 12.12 -9.33
C LEU A 160 26.19 13.11 -10.16
N ARG A 161 26.31 12.87 -11.48
CA ARG A 161 27.06 13.71 -12.42
C ARG A 161 26.19 14.64 -13.25
N SER A 162 24.88 14.45 -13.23
CA SER A 162 23.92 15.28 -13.96
C SER A 162 24.13 16.77 -13.66
N ASP A 163 24.19 17.55 -14.74
CA ASP A 163 24.26 19.02 -14.74
C ASP A 163 22.86 19.66 -14.79
N LYS A 164 21.79 18.85 -14.77
CA LYS A 164 20.41 19.31 -14.90
C LYS A 164 19.83 19.68 -13.55
N GLU A 165 19.46 20.95 -13.36
CA GLU A 165 18.89 21.42 -12.09
C GLU A 165 17.62 20.65 -11.65
N ASN A 166 16.88 20.07 -12.59
CA ASN A 166 15.64 19.33 -12.35
C ASN A 166 15.84 17.84 -11.99
N TRP A 167 17.04 17.25 -12.11
CA TRP A 167 17.20 15.80 -11.89
C TRP A 167 16.70 15.27 -10.53
N PRO A 168 16.92 15.95 -9.38
CA PRO A 168 16.43 15.45 -8.09
C PRO A 168 14.90 15.45 -8.00
N LYS A 169 14.29 16.41 -8.71
CA LYS A 169 12.85 16.63 -8.81
C LYS A 169 12.21 15.60 -9.73
N SER A 170 12.80 15.34 -10.89
CA SER A 170 12.35 14.33 -11.84
C SER A 170 12.50 12.93 -11.26
N LEU A 171 13.62 12.63 -10.60
CA LEU A 171 13.80 11.36 -9.88
C LEU A 171 12.72 11.15 -8.82
N LYS A 172 12.39 12.19 -8.05
CA LYS A 172 11.30 12.12 -7.07
C LYS A 172 9.94 11.84 -7.72
N LEU A 173 9.62 12.52 -8.83
CA LEU A 173 8.35 12.32 -9.54
C LEU A 173 8.25 10.90 -10.11
N ALA A 174 9.33 10.41 -10.70
CA ALA A 174 9.39 9.06 -11.23
C ALA A 174 9.24 8.01 -10.13
N LEU A 175 9.90 8.21 -8.98
CA LEU A 175 9.75 7.36 -7.79
C LEU A 175 8.34 7.39 -7.19
N GLU A 176 7.64 8.53 -7.26
CA GLU A 176 6.25 8.68 -6.80
C GLU A 176 5.26 8.03 -7.78
N LYS A 177 5.51 8.13 -9.09
CA LYS A 177 4.69 7.54 -10.16
C LYS A 177 4.71 6.01 -10.12
N GLU A 178 5.89 5.42 -9.94
CA GLU A 178 6.05 3.97 -9.72
C GLU A 178 5.71 3.55 -8.28
N GLU A 179 5.18 4.50 -7.51
CA GLU A 179 4.81 4.41 -6.11
C GLU A 179 5.92 3.92 -5.16
N SER A 180 7.15 3.67 -5.62
CA SER A 180 8.23 2.99 -4.89
C SER A 180 8.34 3.32 -3.39
N LYS A 181 8.52 2.31 -2.52
CA LYS A 181 8.82 2.51 -1.09
C LYS A 181 10.12 3.29 -0.87
N PHE A 182 10.99 3.35 -1.87
CA PHE A 182 12.18 4.20 -1.83
C PHE A 182 11.81 5.70 -1.86
N SER A 183 10.64 6.11 -2.37
CA SER A 183 10.17 7.51 -2.27
C SER A 183 10.07 8.00 -0.82
N GLU A 184 9.80 7.10 0.13
CA GLU A 184 9.78 7.38 1.57
C GLU A 184 11.20 7.54 2.15
N LEU A 185 12.23 7.10 1.43
CA LEU A 185 13.65 7.25 1.78
C LEU A 185 14.29 8.41 1.02
N TRP A 186 13.97 8.58 -0.27
CA TRP A 186 14.26 9.72 -1.16
C TRP A 186 13.45 10.96 -0.78
N ILE A 187 13.51 11.23 0.51
CA ILE A 187 13.25 12.51 1.09
C ILE A 187 14.52 13.28 0.74
N THR A 188 14.56 13.87 -0.46
CA THR A 188 15.28 15.16 -0.64
C THR A 188 14.97 15.98 0.61
N GLU A 189 15.83 16.82 1.16
CA GLU A 189 15.76 17.58 2.43
C GLU A 189 15.63 16.83 3.82
N LYS A 190 16.47 17.25 4.75
CA LYS A 190 16.59 16.86 6.17
C LYS A 190 15.46 17.22 7.19
N GLY A 191 14.81 16.19 7.74
CA GLY A 191 14.80 16.07 9.21
C GLY A 191 13.47 15.94 9.96
N ALA A 192 13.02 14.69 10.15
CA ALA A 192 12.11 14.30 11.23
C ALA A 192 12.54 14.83 12.65
N LYS A 193 11.62 14.95 13.63
CA LYS A 193 11.45 13.94 14.69
C LYS A 193 10.28 14.21 15.65
N ASP A 194 9.69 13.10 16.11
CA ASP A 194 8.94 12.85 17.38
C ASP A 194 7.44 12.55 17.31
N VAL A 195 7.11 11.25 17.23
CA VAL A 195 5.87 10.68 17.79
C VAL A 195 6.29 9.69 18.86
N ALA A 196 5.83 9.95 20.09
CA ALA A 196 6.05 9.16 21.29
C ALA A 196 5.27 7.83 21.25
N LEU A 197 5.78 6.84 21.98
CA LEU A 197 5.08 5.59 22.26
C LEU A 197 3.91 5.80 23.21
N GLN A 198 2.77 5.24 22.83
CA GLN A 198 1.83 4.59 23.73
C GLN A 198 1.02 3.53 22.96
N ASP A 199 0.95 2.35 23.57
CA ASP A 199 0.05 1.19 23.36
C ASP A 199 0.10 0.41 22.03
N LEU A 200 1.02 -0.57 21.96
CA LEU A 200 0.88 -1.76 21.09
C LEU A 200 1.45 -3.01 21.77
N GLU A 201 0.89 -3.36 22.92
CA GLU A 201 0.67 -4.77 23.27
C GLU A 201 -0.78 -5.08 22.90
N ASP A 202 -1.00 -5.69 21.72
CA ASP A 202 -2.19 -6.46 21.31
C ASP A 202 -2.20 -6.60 19.78
N GLU A 203 -1.44 -7.56 19.24
CA GLU A 203 -1.72 -8.12 17.91
C GLU A 203 -2.81 -9.21 18.05
N GLU A 204 -3.95 -8.83 18.63
CA GLU A 204 -5.21 -9.41 18.20
C GLU A 204 -5.63 -8.75 16.89
N MET A 205 -6.14 -9.57 15.98
CA MET A 205 -6.45 -9.25 14.61
C MET A 205 -7.68 -8.31 14.57
N LYS A 206 -7.44 -7.04 14.89
CA LYS A 206 -8.44 -5.97 14.87
C LYS A 206 -8.79 -5.66 13.43
N THR A 207 -10.10 -5.68 13.20
CA THR A 207 -10.79 -5.28 11.97
C THR A 207 -10.22 -3.97 11.43
N SER A 208 -9.95 -3.96 10.13
CA SER A 208 -9.42 -2.84 9.36
C SER A 208 -10.20 -1.55 9.66
N GLU A 209 -9.59 -0.66 10.43
CA GLU A 209 -9.97 0.75 10.42
C GLU A 209 -9.58 1.33 9.07
N VAL A 210 -10.55 1.36 8.15
CA VAL A 210 -10.45 2.12 6.91
C VAL A 210 -10.82 3.56 7.23
N GLN A 211 -9.79 4.38 7.49
CA GLN A 211 -9.82 5.82 7.25
C GLN A 211 -8.77 6.12 6.17
N ILE A 212 -9.23 6.55 5.00
CA ILE A 212 -8.39 6.89 3.85
C ILE A 212 -7.86 8.33 4.00
N PHE A 213 -6.56 8.50 3.79
CA PHE A 213 -6.06 9.59 2.94
C PHE A 213 -5.25 8.95 1.80
N TYR A 214 -5.63 9.29 0.57
CA TYR A 214 -4.99 9.05 -0.74
C TYR A 214 -4.20 7.76 -0.98
N LYS A 215 -4.64 7.01 -2.00
CA LYS A 215 -3.74 6.18 -2.82
C LYS A 215 -4.23 6.13 -4.27
N GLU A 216 -3.31 6.42 -5.18
CA GLU A 216 -3.50 6.31 -6.62
C GLU A 216 -3.56 4.83 -7.06
N GLU A 217 -4.29 4.56 -8.13
CA GLU A 217 -4.21 3.32 -8.91
C GLU A 217 -3.60 3.66 -10.28
N PRO A 218 -2.75 2.81 -10.87
CA PRO A 218 -2.32 2.96 -12.25
C PRO A 218 -3.38 2.39 -13.20
N GLU A 219 -3.72 3.12 -14.25
CA GLU A 219 -4.41 2.58 -15.43
C GLU A 219 -3.45 2.52 -16.62
N CYS A 220 -3.30 1.30 -17.14
CA CYS A 220 -2.60 0.98 -18.38
C CYS A 220 -3.39 1.42 -19.61
N GLN A 221 -2.64 1.73 -20.66
CA GLN A 221 -3.12 2.07 -22.00
C GLN A 221 -3.88 0.88 -22.62
N ASN A 222 -5.11 1.13 -23.09
CA ASN A 222 -5.82 0.21 -23.98
C ASN A 222 -5.29 0.40 -25.41
N LEU A 223 -4.37 -0.46 -25.82
CA LEU A 223 -4.04 -0.69 -27.23
C LEU A 223 -3.97 -2.20 -27.48
N SER A 224 -5.09 -2.77 -27.89
CA SER A 224 -5.14 -3.88 -28.85
C SER A 224 -6.59 -4.12 -29.27
N GLU A 225 -6.95 -3.54 -30.42
CA GLU A 225 -7.99 -4.10 -31.26
C GLU A 225 -7.47 -5.45 -31.77
N ASN A 226 -8.04 -6.55 -31.29
CA ASN A 226 -7.99 -7.82 -32.00
C ASN A 226 -9.38 -8.46 -31.92
N SER A 227 -10.11 -8.26 -33.02
CA SER A 227 -11.35 -8.95 -33.35
C SER A 227 -11.09 -10.45 -33.52
N CYS A 228 -11.66 -11.27 -32.64
CA CYS A 228 -11.90 -12.68 -32.95
C CYS A 228 -13.32 -13.05 -32.46
N PRO A 229 -14.07 -13.85 -33.25
CA PRO A 229 -15.52 -13.87 -33.19
C PRO A 229 -16.03 -14.62 -31.96
N PRO A 230 -17.24 -14.29 -31.46
CA PRO A 230 -17.83 -15.00 -30.34
C PRO A 230 -18.25 -16.39 -30.83
N SER A 231 -17.54 -17.42 -30.40
CA SER A 231 -18.05 -18.78 -30.43
C SER A 231 -19.27 -18.84 -29.51
N GLU A 232 -20.46 -18.86 -30.12
CA GLU A 232 -21.75 -19.06 -29.48
C GLU A 232 -21.73 -20.40 -28.73
N VAL A 233 -21.61 -20.35 -27.41
CA VAL A 233 -22.10 -21.41 -26.54
C VAL A 233 -23.33 -20.87 -25.85
N SER A 234 -24.48 -21.23 -26.40
CA SER A 234 -25.81 -20.94 -25.89
C SER A 234 -26.01 -21.57 -24.50
N HIS A 235 -25.71 -20.83 -23.43
CA HIS A 235 -26.27 -21.15 -22.12
C HIS A 235 -27.72 -20.67 -22.08
N THR A 236 -28.63 -21.58 -22.39
CA THR A 236 -30.06 -21.46 -22.11
C THR A 236 -30.27 -21.17 -20.62
N HIS A 237 -30.51 -19.91 -20.27
CA HIS A 237 -30.78 -19.48 -18.90
C HIS A 237 -32.22 -19.84 -18.50
N SER A 238 -32.39 -20.95 -17.81
CA SER A 238 -33.62 -21.24 -17.06
C SER A 238 -33.80 -20.21 -15.93
N PRO A 239 -35.00 -19.65 -15.71
CA PRO A 239 -35.27 -18.75 -14.58
C PRO A 239 -35.00 -19.48 -13.26
N MET A 240 -33.99 -19.04 -12.50
CA MET A 240 -33.66 -19.65 -11.22
C MET A 240 -34.82 -19.43 -10.23
N LYS A 241 -35.47 -20.51 -9.84
CA LYS A 241 -36.50 -20.51 -8.80
C LYS A 241 -35.83 -20.34 -7.42
N PRO A 242 -36.33 -19.46 -6.54
CA PRO A 242 -35.81 -19.35 -5.17
C PRO A 242 -36.01 -20.64 -4.38
N ARG A 243 -35.01 -21.00 -3.59
CA ARG A 243 -35.06 -22.11 -2.62
C ARG A 243 -35.91 -21.74 -1.40
N GLY A 244 -36.39 -22.74 -0.65
CA GLY A 244 -37.22 -22.55 0.54
C GLY A 244 -36.52 -21.64 1.57
N TYR A 245 -35.27 -21.96 1.93
CA TYR A 245 -34.49 -21.15 2.86
C TYR A 245 -34.21 -19.72 2.36
N GLN A 246 -34.17 -19.49 1.05
CA GLN A 246 -33.95 -18.14 0.50
C GLN A 246 -35.20 -17.27 0.66
N LEU A 247 -36.39 -17.88 0.52
CA LEU A 247 -37.66 -17.21 0.79
C LEU A 247 -37.81 -16.91 2.29
N GLU A 248 -37.43 -17.85 3.15
CA GLU A 248 -37.41 -17.69 4.60
C GLU A 248 -36.53 -16.50 5.02
N LEU A 249 -35.28 -16.43 4.53
CA LEU A 249 -34.37 -15.32 4.81
C LEU A 249 -34.88 -13.97 4.30
N ALA A 250 -35.58 -13.95 3.16
CA ALA A 250 -36.12 -12.73 2.57
C ALA A 250 -37.37 -12.21 3.31
N LEU A 251 -38.15 -13.09 3.96
CA LEU A 251 -39.49 -12.79 4.46
C LEU A 251 -39.53 -11.58 5.42
N PRO A 252 -38.67 -11.46 6.45
CA PRO A 252 -38.73 -10.31 7.36
C PRO A 252 -38.50 -8.98 6.64
N ALA A 253 -37.55 -8.95 5.69
CA ALA A 253 -37.27 -7.77 4.88
C ALA A 253 -38.41 -7.48 3.90
N LYS A 254 -39.03 -8.49 3.28
CA LYS A 254 -40.21 -8.30 2.42
C LYS A 254 -41.39 -7.69 3.19
N ASN A 255 -41.53 -8.02 4.47
CA ASN A 255 -42.52 -7.42 5.37
C ASN A 255 -42.16 -6.00 5.84
N GLY A 256 -41.12 -5.37 5.28
CA GLY A 256 -40.72 -3.99 5.58
C GLY A 256 -39.89 -3.83 6.85
N LYS A 257 -39.44 -4.92 7.49
CA LYS A 257 -38.61 -4.84 8.71
C LYS A 257 -37.14 -4.58 8.38
N ASN A 258 -36.47 -3.78 9.19
CA ASN A 258 -35.02 -3.64 9.11
C ASN A 258 -34.35 -4.92 9.60
N THR A 259 -33.58 -5.57 8.72
CA THR A 259 -33.20 -6.97 8.88
C THR A 259 -31.71 -7.22 8.62
N ILE A 260 -31.01 -7.88 9.54
CA ILE A 260 -29.71 -8.51 9.25
C ILE A 260 -29.98 -9.94 8.80
N ILE A 261 -29.54 -10.29 7.60
CA ILE A 261 -29.54 -11.64 7.06
C ILE A 261 -28.17 -12.24 7.33
N CYS A 262 -28.11 -13.12 8.35
CA CYS A 262 -26.90 -13.85 8.72
C CYS A 262 -26.99 -15.26 8.17
N ALA A 263 -26.31 -15.52 7.06
CA ALA A 263 -26.34 -16.83 6.39
C ALA A 263 -24.97 -17.20 5.79
N PRO A 264 -24.58 -18.49 5.79
CA PRO A 264 -23.26 -18.94 5.35
C PRO A 264 -22.83 -18.42 3.96
N THR A 265 -21.53 -18.32 3.72
CA THR A 265 -21.02 -17.98 2.38
C THR A 265 -21.43 -19.05 1.36
N GLY A 266 -21.91 -18.63 0.18
CA GLY A 266 -22.38 -19.55 -0.86
C GLY A 266 -23.85 -19.96 -0.82
N CYS A 267 -24.62 -19.60 0.22
CA CYS A 267 -26.07 -19.85 0.25
C CYS A 267 -26.88 -19.01 -0.76
N GLY A 268 -26.24 -18.03 -1.42
CA GLY A 268 -26.88 -17.12 -2.36
C GLY A 268 -27.47 -15.86 -1.72
N LYS A 269 -26.78 -15.26 -0.72
CA LYS A 269 -27.17 -13.96 -0.13
C LYS A 269 -27.47 -12.87 -1.17
N THR A 270 -26.66 -12.81 -2.24
CA THR A 270 -26.92 -11.92 -3.38
C THR A 270 -28.28 -12.18 -4.01
N PHE A 271 -28.67 -13.44 -4.23
CA PHE A 271 -29.98 -13.76 -4.78
C PHE A 271 -31.12 -13.39 -3.82
N VAL A 272 -30.94 -13.60 -2.51
CA VAL A 272 -31.90 -13.12 -1.48
C VAL A 272 -32.07 -11.60 -1.57
N SER A 273 -30.99 -10.85 -1.78
CA SER A 273 -31.06 -9.38 -1.96
C SER A 273 -31.81 -8.97 -3.23
N LEU A 274 -31.71 -9.75 -4.32
CA LEU A 274 -32.50 -9.52 -5.54
C LEU A 274 -33.99 -9.72 -5.27
N LEU A 275 -34.38 -10.78 -4.54
CA LEU A 275 -35.79 -11.05 -4.18
C LEU A 275 -36.39 -9.94 -3.31
N ILE A 276 -35.61 -9.44 -2.35
CA ILE A 276 -36.02 -8.32 -1.48
C ILE A 276 -36.17 -7.06 -2.32
N CYS A 277 -35.19 -6.75 -3.16
CA CYS A 277 -35.22 -5.57 -4.02
C CYS A 277 -36.37 -5.60 -5.02
N GLU A 278 -36.64 -6.75 -5.66
CA GLU A 278 -37.76 -6.92 -6.59
C GLU A 278 -39.11 -6.70 -5.88
N HIS A 279 -39.33 -7.36 -4.74
CA HIS A 279 -40.56 -7.17 -3.98
C HIS A 279 -40.72 -5.74 -3.47
N HIS A 280 -39.63 -5.14 -3.01
CA HIS A 280 -39.61 -3.76 -2.53
C HIS A 280 -39.99 -2.76 -3.62
N LEU A 281 -39.49 -2.93 -4.85
CA LEU A 281 -39.84 -2.05 -5.96
C LEU A 281 -41.30 -2.28 -6.44
N GLN A 282 -41.76 -3.53 -6.46
CA GLN A 282 -43.13 -3.89 -6.88
C GLN A 282 -44.22 -3.40 -5.92
N LYS A 283 -43.91 -3.16 -4.64
CA LYS A 283 -44.92 -2.73 -3.65
C LYS A 283 -45.37 -1.28 -3.82
N PHE A 284 -44.64 -0.46 -4.58
CA PHE A 284 -44.96 0.95 -4.73
C PHE A 284 -46.15 1.14 -5.70
N PRO A 285 -47.20 1.91 -5.30
CA PRO A 285 -48.33 2.20 -6.16
C PRO A 285 -47.94 2.96 -7.43
N GLN A 286 -48.81 2.88 -8.44
CA GLN A 286 -48.62 3.60 -9.70
C GLN A 286 -48.50 5.12 -9.44
N GLY A 287 -47.36 5.72 -9.82
CA GLY A 287 -47.03 7.12 -9.57
C GLY A 287 -46.03 7.36 -8.43
N GLN A 288 -45.77 6.36 -7.58
CA GLN A 288 -44.64 6.36 -6.64
C GLN A 288 -43.55 5.42 -7.14
N LYS A 289 -42.28 5.76 -6.89
CA LYS A 289 -41.14 4.92 -7.27
C LYS A 289 -40.28 4.63 -6.06
N GLY A 290 -39.99 3.35 -5.86
CA GLY A 290 -38.96 2.94 -4.93
C GLY A 290 -37.57 3.23 -5.51
N LYS A 291 -36.64 3.60 -4.63
CA LYS A 291 -35.22 3.77 -4.96
C LYS A 291 -34.36 2.94 -4.03
N VAL A 292 -33.45 2.15 -4.59
CA VAL A 292 -32.63 1.17 -3.87
C VAL A 292 -31.16 1.49 -4.02
N VAL A 293 -30.41 1.43 -2.92
CA VAL A 293 -28.95 1.49 -2.93
C VAL A 293 -28.35 0.21 -2.37
N PHE A 294 -27.36 -0.34 -3.06
CA PHE A 294 -26.59 -1.50 -2.63
C PHE A 294 -25.13 -1.09 -2.42
N PHE A 295 -24.60 -1.32 -1.22
CA PHE A 295 -23.23 -1.00 -0.89
C PHE A 295 -22.30 -2.21 -1.04
N ALA A 296 -21.19 -2.00 -1.76
CA ALA A 296 -20.11 -2.96 -1.89
C ALA A 296 -18.78 -2.32 -1.45
N VAL A 297 -18.07 -2.96 -0.52
CA VAL A 297 -16.83 -2.40 0.07
C VAL A 297 -15.68 -2.41 -0.94
N GLN A 298 -15.50 -3.50 -1.68
CA GLN A 298 -14.38 -3.68 -2.60
C GLN A 298 -14.82 -3.46 -4.05
N VAL A 299 -13.95 -2.87 -4.88
CA VAL A 299 -14.23 -2.61 -6.31
C VAL A 299 -14.60 -3.88 -7.09
N PRO A 300 -13.93 -5.03 -6.92
CA PRO A 300 -14.31 -6.26 -7.64
C PRO A 300 -15.71 -6.75 -7.27
N VAL A 301 -16.10 -6.60 -6.00
CA VAL A 301 -17.45 -6.90 -5.52
C VAL A 301 -18.44 -5.93 -6.16
N TYR A 302 -18.14 -4.64 -6.15
CA TYR A 302 -18.96 -3.60 -6.79
C TYR A 302 -19.24 -3.93 -8.26
N GLU A 303 -18.21 -4.28 -9.04
CA GLU A 303 -18.35 -4.64 -10.46
C GLU A 303 -19.21 -5.89 -10.63
N GLN A 304 -18.98 -6.92 -9.82
CA GLN A 304 -19.75 -8.16 -9.83
C GLN A 304 -21.23 -7.88 -9.53
N GLN A 305 -21.53 -7.14 -8.46
CA GLN A 305 -22.90 -6.83 -8.07
C GLN A 305 -23.59 -5.94 -9.11
N LYS A 306 -22.90 -4.93 -9.66
CA LYS A 306 -23.43 -4.12 -10.78
C LYS A 306 -23.83 -4.99 -11.95
N SER A 307 -22.98 -5.93 -12.38
CA SER A 307 -23.34 -6.85 -13.47
C SER A 307 -24.53 -7.74 -13.12
N VAL A 308 -24.63 -8.25 -11.90
CA VAL A 308 -25.72 -9.16 -11.49
C VAL A 308 -27.06 -8.43 -11.43
N PHE A 309 -27.09 -7.26 -10.78
CA PHE A 309 -28.31 -6.45 -10.66
C PHE A 309 -28.79 -5.95 -12.02
N SER A 310 -27.88 -5.46 -12.88
CA SER A 310 -28.24 -4.97 -14.23
C SER A 310 -28.89 -6.08 -15.05
N LYS A 311 -28.26 -7.26 -15.14
CA LYS A 311 -28.79 -8.43 -15.87
C LYS A 311 -30.16 -8.89 -15.34
N TYR A 312 -30.41 -8.78 -14.03
CA TYR A 312 -31.66 -9.21 -13.42
C TYR A 312 -32.80 -8.21 -13.62
N PHE A 313 -32.53 -6.91 -13.48
CA PHE A 313 -33.55 -5.85 -13.39
C PHE A 313 -33.80 -5.07 -14.69
N GLU A 314 -32.84 -4.97 -15.60
CA GLU A 314 -33.03 -4.24 -16.87
C GLU A 314 -34.17 -4.85 -17.71
N ARG A 315 -34.26 -6.19 -17.74
CA ARG A 315 -35.36 -6.91 -18.43
C ARG A 315 -36.74 -6.68 -17.80
N ARG A 316 -36.77 -6.15 -16.58
CA ARG A 316 -37.99 -5.82 -15.81
C ARG A 316 -38.32 -4.33 -15.86
N GLY A 317 -37.60 -3.56 -16.66
CA GLY A 317 -37.86 -2.13 -16.90
C GLY A 317 -37.29 -1.17 -15.85
N TYR A 318 -36.43 -1.64 -14.95
CA TYR A 318 -35.76 -0.78 -13.96
C TYR A 318 -34.40 -0.32 -14.47
N LYS A 319 -34.06 0.94 -14.18
CA LYS A 319 -32.75 1.52 -14.49
C LYS A 319 -31.75 1.18 -13.40
N VAL A 320 -30.65 0.53 -13.78
CA VAL A 320 -29.56 0.16 -12.88
C VAL A 320 -28.29 0.91 -13.25
N SER A 321 -27.68 1.56 -12.27
CA SER A 321 -26.38 2.22 -12.44
C SER A 321 -25.48 1.93 -11.25
N GLY A 322 -24.24 2.39 -11.32
CA GLY A 322 -23.34 2.30 -10.19
C GLY A 322 -22.20 3.31 -10.28
N ILE A 323 -21.71 3.69 -9.11
CA ILE A 323 -20.61 4.63 -8.94
C ILE A 323 -19.57 3.99 -8.01
N SER A 324 -18.31 4.00 -8.45
CA SER A 324 -17.15 3.63 -7.63
C SER A 324 -16.18 4.80 -7.54
N GLY A 325 -15.14 4.66 -6.70
CA GLY A 325 -14.10 5.69 -6.57
C GLY A 325 -13.41 6.03 -7.89
N ALA A 326 -13.45 5.13 -8.88
CA ALA A 326 -12.89 5.37 -10.21
C ALA A 326 -13.81 6.20 -11.13
N THR A 327 -15.13 6.20 -10.90
CA THR A 327 -16.10 6.85 -11.79
C THR A 327 -16.74 8.09 -11.19
N ALA A 328 -16.62 8.32 -9.88
CA ALA A 328 -17.33 9.36 -9.15
C ALA A 328 -17.01 10.81 -9.61
N GLU A 329 -15.86 11.04 -10.25
CA GLU A 329 -15.42 12.39 -10.64
C GLU A 329 -15.98 12.85 -12.00
N ASN A 330 -16.43 11.92 -12.85
CA ASN A 330 -16.92 12.22 -14.21
C ASN A 330 -18.44 12.29 -14.32
N VAL A 331 -19.15 12.17 -13.19
CA VAL A 331 -20.60 12.01 -13.17
C VAL A 331 -21.23 12.79 -12.02
N SER A 332 -22.42 13.36 -12.24
CA SER A 332 -23.20 13.95 -11.16
C SER A 332 -23.81 12.82 -10.32
N VAL A 333 -23.38 12.70 -9.06
CA VAL A 333 -23.91 11.71 -8.11
C VAL A 333 -25.40 11.93 -7.89
N GLU A 334 -25.84 13.19 -7.79
CA GLU A 334 -27.25 13.56 -7.63
C GLU A 334 -28.10 13.09 -8.82
N GLN A 335 -27.68 13.39 -10.06
CA GLN A 335 -28.41 12.97 -11.26
C GLN A 335 -28.44 11.45 -11.41
N ILE A 336 -27.32 10.75 -11.14
CA ILE A 336 -27.32 9.28 -11.18
C ILE A 336 -28.29 8.72 -10.15
N ILE A 337 -28.30 9.26 -8.93
CA ILE A 337 -29.23 8.82 -7.91
C ILE A 337 -30.66 9.11 -8.37
N GLU A 338 -30.96 10.28 -8.92
CA GLU A 338 -32.30 10.67 -9.37
C GLU A 338 -32.80 9.80 -10.54
N ASP A 339 -31.99 9.64 -11.58
CA ASP A 339 -32.35 9.02 -12.86
C ASP A 339 -32.47 7.48 -12.80
N ASN A 340 -31.95 6.85 -11.76
CA ASN A 340 -31.89 5.39 -11.64
C ASN A 340 -32.74 4.87 -10.47
N ASP A 341 -33.29 3.66 -10.63
CA ASP A 341 -34.10 3.00 -9.61
C ASP A 341 -33.22 2.21 -8.64
N ILE A 342 -32.11 1.64 -9.15
CA ILE A 342 -31.14 0.84 -8.39
C ILE A 342 -29.73 1.39 -8.61
N ILE A 343 -29.05 1.69 -7.50
CA ILE A 343 -27.69 2.24 -7.52
C ILE A 343 -26.76 1.33 -6.72
N ILE A 344 -25.72 0.80 -7.37
CA ILE A 344 -24.63 0.09 -6.68
C ILE A 344 -23.54 1.12 -6.33
N LEU A 345 -23.12 1.21 -5.07
CA LEU A 345 -22.16 2.21 -4.61
C LEU A 345 -21.03 1.60 -3.79
N THR A 346 -19.83 2.18 -3.93
CA THR A 346 -18.86 2.11 -2.83
C THR A 346 -19.26 3.12 -1.74
N PRO A 347 -19.30 2.72 -0.46
CA PRO A 347 -19.96 3.51 0.60
C PRO A 347 -19.35 4.89 0.82
N GLN A 348 -18.05 5.06 0.59
CA GLN A 348 -17.37 6.34 0.79
C GLN A 348 -17.94 7.47 -0.09
N ILE A 349 -18.49 7.13 -1.27
CA ILE A 349 -19.11 8.12 -2.17
C ILE A 349 -20.33 8.75 -1.50
N LEU A 350 -21.17 7.93 -0.87
CA LEU A 350 -22.36 8.43 -0.19
C LEU A 350 -21.99 9.22 1.08
N VAL A 351 -20.97 8.78 1.84
CA VAL A 351 -20.45 9.55 2.98
C VAL A 351 -20.04 10.96 2.55
N ASN A 352 -19.27 11.07 1.46
CA ASN A 352 -18.84 12.36 0.94
C ASN A 352 -20.01 13.21 0.45
N SER A 353 -20.98 12.58 -0.24
CA SER A 353 -22.14 13.26 -0.81
C SER A 353 -23.11 13.78 0.26
N LEU A 354 -23.28 13.05 1.37
CA LEU A 354 -24.04 13.50 2.53
C LEU A 354 -23.34 14.66 3.25
N LYS A 355 -22.02 14.55 3.45
CA LYS A 355 -21.23 15.60 4.12
C LYS A 355 -21.24 16.92 3.33
N ASN A 356 -21.14 16.84 2.02
CA ASN A 356 -21.09 18.01 1.14
C ASN A 356 -22.49 18.52 0.73
N GLY A 357 -23.56 17.85 1.16
CA GLY A 357 -24.95 18.26 0.88
C GLY A 357 -25.46 17.95 -0.53
N THR A 358 -24.66 17.32 -1.41
CA THR A 358 -25.09 16.84 -2.74
C THR A 358 -26.23 15.83 -2.62
N VAL A 359 -26.20 15.01 -1.58
CA VAL A 359 -27.36 14.21 -1.17
C VAL A 359 -27.85 14.80 0.15
N PRO A 360 -28.96 15.54 0.17
CA PRO A 360 -29.37 16.29 1.37
C PRO A 360 -29.89 15.40 2.49
N SER A 361 -30.44 14.23 2.15
CA SER A 361 -31.01 13.29 3.10
C SER A 361 -30.98 11.87 2.54
N LEU A 362 -30.88 10.89 3.44
CA LEU A 362 -31.02 9.47 3.09
C LEU A 362 -32.44 9.11 2.65
N SER A 363 -33.42 9.99 2.86
CA SER A 363 -34.81 9.83 2.41
C SER A 363 -34.99 9.76 0.89
N VAL A 364 -33.96 10.12 0.10
CA VAL A 364 -33.95 9.85 -1.35
C VAL A 364 -34.01 8.35 -1.65
N PHE A 365 -33.52 7.52 -0.73
CA PHE A 365 -33.60 6.08 -0.82
C PHE A 365 -34.81 5.56 -0.03
N THR A 366 -35.33 4.44 -0.49
CA THR A 366 -36.41 3.70 0.17
C THR A 366 -35.93 2.36 0.73
N LEU A 367 -34.79 1.85 0.24
CA LEU A 367 -34.12 0.64 0.71
C LEU A 367 -32.61 0.79 0.57
N MET A 368 -31.89 0.44 1.64
CA MET A 368 -30.43 0.40 1.71
C MET A 368 -29.97 -1.02 2.03
N ILE A 369 -29.14 -1.59 1.17
CA ILE A 369 -28.59 -2.94 1.32
C ILE A 369 -27.09 -2.85 1.58
N PHE A 370 -26.64 -3.33 2.73
CA PHE A 370 -25.24 -3.35 3.14
C PHE A 370 -24.65 -4.74 2.97
N ASP A 371 -23.76 -4.94 1.98
CA ASP A 371 -23.01 -6.18 1.86
C ASP A 371 -21.85 -6.25 2.86
N GLU A 372 -21.60 -7.42 3.43
CA GLU A 372 -20.69 -7.62 4.57
C GLU A 372 -20.95 -6.61 5.70
N CYS A 373 -22.20 -6.54 6.15
CA CYS A 373 -22.72 -5.51 7.06
C CYS A 373 -22.07 -5.48 8.45
N HIS A 374 -21.34 -6.53 8.83
CA HIS A 374 -20.54 -6.58 10.07
C HIS A 374 -19.45 -5.50 10.12
N ASN A 375 -19.10 -4.90 8.97
CA ASN A 375 -18.21 -3.74 8.91
C ASN A 375 -18.81 -2.45 9.50
N THR A 376 -20.09 -2.44 9.88
CA THR A 376 -20.78 -1.27 10.46
C THR A 376 -20.37 -1.05 11.93
N SER A 377 -19.11 -0.71 12.12
CA SER A 377 -18.51 -0.45 13.42
C SER A 377 -17.44 0.64 13.32
N LYS A 378 -17.10 1.24 14.45
CA LYS A 378 -16.04 2.26 14.56
C LYS A 378 -16.22 3.38 13.52
N HIS A 379 -15.17 3.71 12.77
CA HIS A 379 -15.16 4.75 11.74
C HIS A 379 -15.30 4.22 10.31
N HIS A 380 -15.76 2.98 10.14
CA HIS A 380 -15.99 2.45 8.80
C HIS A 380 -17.06 3.28 8.06
N PRO A 381 -16.95 3.47 6.72
CA PRO A 381 -17.92 4.27 5.96
C PRO A 381 -19.39 3.87 6.16
N TYR A 382 -19.69 2.58 6.36
CA TYR A 382 -21.04 2.14 6.70
C TYR A 382 -21.56 2.76 7.99
N ASN A 383 -20.72 2.83 9.03
CA ASN A 383 -21.13 3.39 10.31
C ASN A 383 -21.34 4.91 10.21
N MET A 384 -20.55 5.59 9.36
CA MET A 384 -20.75 7.01 9.07
C MET A 384 -22.07 7.30 8.38
N ILE A 385 -22.45 6.47 7.38
CA ILE A 385 -23.77 6.55 6.74
C ILE A 385 -24.88 6.33 7.78
N MET A 386 -24.74 5.30 8.62
CA MET A 386 -25.74 4.99 9.63
C MET A 386 -25.82 6.02 10.76
N PHE A 387 -24.75 6.75 11.07
CA PHE A 387 -24.82 7.88 11.99
C PHE A 387 -25.76 8.97 11.47
N ASN A 388 -25.70 9.31 10.18
CA ASN A 388 -26.61 10.26 9.56
C ASN A 388 -28.07 9.75 9.60
N TYR A 389 -28.29 8.48 9.28
CA TYR A 389 -29.59 7.82 9.41
C TYR A 389 -30.16 7.92 10.84
N LEU A 390 -29.34 7.60 11.85
CA LEU A 390 -29.76 7.61 13.26
C LEU A 390 -29.96 9.02 13.81
N ASP A 391 -29.19 10.00 13.32
CA ASP A 391 -29.39 11.41 13.66
C ASP A 391 -30.74 11.91 13.16
N GLN A 392 -31.13 11.57 11.93
CA GLN A 392 -32.45 11.88 11.39
C GLN A 392 -33.57 11.16 12.18
N LYS A 393 -33.38 9.88 12.49
CA LYS A 393 -34.34 9.07 13.26
C LYS A 393 -34.59 9.61 14.66
N LEU A 394 -33.52 9.96 15.38
CA LEU A 394 -33.60 10.38 16.79
C LEU A 394 -33.82 11.90 16.94
N GLY A 395 -33.51 12.68 15.90
CA GLY A 395 -33.63 14.14 15.88
C GLY A 395 -35.05 14.67 15.68
N GLY A 396 -36.04 13.79 15.46
CA GLY A 396 -37.45 14.17 15.31
C GLY A 396 -37.82 14.73 13.93
N SER A 397 -37.03 14.45 12.89
CA SER A 397 -37.43 14.77 11.51
C SER A 397 -38.67 13.95 11.11
N SER A 398 -39.59 14.58 10.37
CA SER A 398 -40.77 13.93 9.79
C SER A 398 -40.46 13.14 8.51
N ASP A 399 -39.23 13.23 8.01
CA ASP A 399 -38.82 12.63 6.74
C ASP A 399 -38.79 11.09 6.83
N SER A 400 -39.29 10.42 5.79
CA SER A 400 -39.30 8.96 5.73
C SER A 400 -37.88 8.40 5.61
N LEU A 401 -37.53 7.44 6.46
CA LEU A 401 -36.24 6.75 6.40
C LEU A 401 -36.31 5.50 5.49
N PRO A 402 -35.21 5.18 4.77
CA PRO A 402 -35.13 3.94 4.01
C PRO A 402 -35.17 2.72 4.91
N GLN A 403 -35.75 1.63 4.41
CA GLN A 403 -35.56 0.32 5.02
C GLN A 403 -34.08 -0.08 4.97
N VAL A 404 -33.55 -0.70 6.03
CA VAL A 404 -32.16 -1.15 6.10
C VAL A 404 -32.06 -2.67 6.11
N VAL A 405 -31.26 -3.22 5.20
CA VAL A 405 -30.97 -4.66 5.12
C VAL A 405 -29.47 -4.89 5.14
N GLY A 406 -28.99 -5.68 6.10
CA GLY A 406 -27.59 -6.09 6.18
C GLY A 406 -27.40 -7.53 5.73
N LEU A 407 -26.38 -7.81 4.91
CA LEU A 407 -25.99 -9.16 4.51
C LEU A 407 -24.66 -9.51 5.16
N THR A 408 -24.57 -10.67 5.82
CA THR A 408 -23.29 -11.16 6.35
C THR A 408 -23.24 -12.67 6.48
N ALA A 409 -22.04 -13.25 6.44
CA ALA A 409 -21.81 -14.64 6.84
C ALA A 409 -21.66 -14.81 8.36
N SER A 410 -21.26 -13.75 9.05
CA SER A 410 -21.07 -13.73 10.50
C SER A 410 -21.26 -12.30 11.02
N VAL A 411 -22.01 -12.13 12.10
CA VAL A 411 -22.14 -10.84 12.80
C VAL A 411 -20.94 -10.53 13.68
N GLY A 412 -20.11 -11.55 14.00
CA GLY A 412 -19.00 -11.43 14.94
C GLY A 412 -19.44 -11.28 16.40
N VAL A 413 -18.45 -11.29 17.30
CA VAL A 413 -18.65 -11.09 18.76
C VAL A 413 -17.60 -10.15 19.38
N GLY A 414 -16.76 -9.52 18.54
CA GLY A 414 -15.62 -8.73 19.01
C GLY A 414 -14.71 -9.48 19.98
N ASP A 415 -14.41 -8.81 21.09
CA ASP A 415 -13.52 -9.30 22.15
C ASP A 415 -14.28 -10.01 23.28
N ALA A 416 -15.56 -10.34 23.05
CA ALA A 416 -16.41 -11.00 24.04
C ALA A 416 -15.81 -12.32 24.55
N LYS A 417 -15.88 -12.49 25.86
CA LYS A 417 -15.44 -13.68 26.60
C LYS A 417 -16.62 -14.51 27.14
N SER A 418 -17.83 -13.96 27.11
CA SER A 418 -19.06 -14.63 27.55
C SER A 418 -20.20 -14.45 26.56
N THR A 419 -21.22 -15.31 26.65
CA THR A 419 -22.44 -15.19 25.83
C THR A 419 -23.21 -13.89 26.12
N GLY A 420 -23.11 -13.35 27.35
CA GLY A 420 -23.71 -12.05 27.69
C GLY A 420 -23.06 -10.91 26.92
N GLU A 421 -21.73 -10.84 26.92
CA GLU A 421 -20.96 -9.84 26.15
C GLU A 421 -21.16 -10.01 24.64
N ALA A 422 -21.25 -11.25 24.15
CA ALA A 422 -21.53 -11.53 22.74
C ALA A 422 -22.91 -11.03 22.33
N LEU A 423 -23.94 -11.25 23.16
CA LEU A 423 -25.28 -10.72 22.95
C LEU A 423 -25.29 -9.19 22.94
N GLU A 424 -24.55 -8.55 23.85
CA GLU A 424 -24.41 -7.09 23.86
C GLU A 424 -23.72 -6.57 22.60
N TYR A 425 -22.66 -7.23 22.15
CA TYR A 425 -21.97 -6.89 20.89
C TYR A 425 -22.93 -6.98 19.69
N ILE A 426 -23.70 -8.06 19.58
CA ILE A 426 -24.67 -8.25 18.50
C ILE A 426 -25.80 -7.20 18.60
N CYS A 427 -26.29 -6.90 19.80
CA CYS A 427 -27.27 -5.83 20.01
C CYS A 427 -26.71 -4.46 19.57
N LYS A 428 -25.43 -4.17 19.85
CA LYS A 428 -24.77 -2.94 19.39
C LYS A 428 -24.70 -2.88 17.87
N LEU A 429 -24.30 -3.96 17.19
CA LEU A 429 -24.31 -4.01 15.72
C LEU A 429 -25.71 -3.81 15.15
N CYS A 430 -26.73 -4.45 15.75
CA CYS A 430 -28.12 -4.27 15.37
C CYS A 430 -28.56 -2.81 15.58
N ALA A 431 -28.15 -2.18 16.68
CA ALA A 431 -28.44 -0.79 16.96
C ALA A 431 -27.80 0.16 15.95
N SER A 432 -26.54 -0.08 15.57
CA SER A 432 -25.83 0.69 14.53
C SER A 432 -26.53 0.63 13.17
N LEU A 433 -27.13 -0.51 12.81
CA LEU A 433 -27.84 -0.70 11.53
C LEU A 433 -29.36 -0.48 11.63
N ASP A 434 -29.87 -0.06 12.79
CA ASP A 434 -31.29 0.08 13.09
C ASP A 434 -32.16 -1.17 12.85
N ILE A 435 -31.66 -2.32 13.29
CA ILE A 435 -32.21 -3.64 12.98
C ILE A 435 -33.21 -4.08 14.04
N SER A 436 -34.36 -4.58 13.59
CA SER A 436 -35.38 -5.17 14.45
C SER A 436 -35.51 -6.68 14.30
N VAL A 437 -34.89 -7.28 13.27
CA VAL A 437 -34.89 -8.73 13.06
C VAL A 437 -33.52 -9.21 12.61
N VAL A 438 -33.00 -10.26 13.25
CA VAL A 438 -31.87 -11.03 12.71
C VAL A 438 -32.44 -12.29 12.07
N ALA A 439 -32.40 -12.36 10.74
CA ALA A 439 -32.86 -13.49 9.95
C ALA A 439 -31.74 -14.52 9.78
N THR A 440 -32.03 -15.76 10.18
CA THR A 440 -31.21 -16.95 9.96
C THR A 440 -32.12 -18.06 9.44
N VAL A 441 -31.57 -19.08 8.80
CA VAL A 441 -32.34 -20.26 8.39
C VAL A 441 -32.67 -21.11 9.63
N LYS A 442 -33.93 -21.50 9.76
CA LYS A 442 -34.48 -22.31 10.84
C LYS A 442 -35.35 -23.42 10.27
N ASP A 443 -36.39 -23.05 9.52
CA ASP A 443 -37.41 -24.00 9.05
C ASP A 443 -36.88 -24.86 7.91
N ASN A 444 -35.95 -24.31 7.12
CA ASN A 444 -35.37 -24.98 5.95
C ASN A 444 -33.88 -25.32 6.16
N LEU A 445 -33.47 -25.68 7.39
CA LEU A 445 -32.08 -26.02 7.71
C LEU A 445 -31.58 -27.23 6.89
N GLU A 446 -32.40 -28.26 6.73
CA GLU A 446 -32.06 -29.46 5.95
C GLU A 446 -31.75 -29.10 4.48
N GLU A 447 -32.59 -28.27 3.84
CA GLU A 447 -32.36 -27.79 2.47
C GLU A 447 -31.08 -26.94 2.36
N LEU A 448 -30.78 -26.11 3.37
CA LEU A 448 -29.54 -25.33 3.39
C LEU A 448 -28.31 -26.23 3.49
N GLU A 449 -28.34 -27.24 4.35
CA GLU A 449 -27.22 -28.16 4.59
C GLU A 449 -26.90 -29.04 3.37
N GLU A 450 -27.89 -29.31 2.51
CA GLU A 450 -27.69 -29.98 1.22
C GLU A 450 -26.97 -29.10 0.18
N VAL A 451 -27.11 -27.77 0.29
CA VAL A 451 -26.55 -26.81 -0.68
C VAL A 451 -25.21 -26.25 -0.21
N VAL A 452 -25.08 -25.97 1.09
CA VAL A 452 -23.88 -25.39 1.69
C VAL A 452 -23.31 -26.35 2.72
N TYR A 453 -22.30 -27.09 2.28
CA TYR A 453 -21.58 -27.98 3.17
C TYR A 453 -20.69 -27.18 4.13
N LYS A 454 -20.81 -27.48 5.43
CA LYS A 454 -19.89 -26.98 6.45
C LYS A 454 -18.69 -27.94 6.51
N PRO A 455 -17.49 -27.54 6.06
CA PRO A 455 -16.35 -28.45 6.01
C PRO A 455 -15.93 -28.82 7.42
N GLN A 456 -15.59 -30.09 7.60
CA GLN A 456 -15.02 -30.58 8.86
C GLN A 456 -13.64 -29.95 9.07
N LYS A 457 -13.39 -29.42 10.27
CA LYS A 457 -12.11 -28.84 10.64
C LYS A 457 -11.19 -29.86 11.27
N PHE A 458 -9.96 -29.92 10.76
CA PHE A 458 -8.90 -30.78 11.24
C PHE A 458 -7.72 -29.93 11.70
N PHE A 459 -7.29 -30.15 12.94
CA PHE A 459 -6.08 -29.53 13.48
C PHE A 459 -4.90 -30.48 13.26
N ARG A 460 -3.90 -30.01 12.52
CA ARG A 460 -2.63 -30.71 12.33
C ARG A 460 -1.54 -29.90 13.03
N LYS A 461 -1.32 -30.24 14.30
CA LYS A 461 -0.12 -29.80 15.01
C LYS A 461 1.06 -30.54 14.41
N VAL A 462 2.00 -29.80 13.87
CA VAL A 462 3.23 -30.33 13.28
C VAL A 462 4.41 -29.85 14.11
N GLU A 463 5.48 -30.62 14.14
CA GLU A 463 6.70 -30.17 14.80
C GLU A 463 7.49 -29.21 13.90
N SER A 464 8.17 -28.25 14.52
CA SER A 464 9.21 -27.50 13.82
C SER A 464 10.46 -28.38 13.65
N ARG A 465 11.42 -27.95 12.82
CA ARG A 465 12.73 -28.63 12.77
C ARG A 465 13.35 -28.63 14.16
N THR A 466 13.80 -29.81 14.61
CA THR A 466 14.47 -29.98 15.91
C THR A 466 15.87 -29.38 15.93
N THR A 467 16.56 -29.42 14.78
CA THR A 467 17.82 -28.72 14.55
C THR A 467 17.69 -27.84 13.32
N ASP A 468 18.09 -26.59 13.45
CA ASP A 468 18.05 -25.63 12.34
C ASP A 468 19.43 -25.00 12.17
N ARG A 469 20.34 -25.78 11.56
CA ARG A 469 21.72 -25.33 11.28
C ARG A 469 21.73 -24.12 10.35
N PHE A 470 20.80 -24.06 9.40
CA PHE A 470 20.63 -22.90 8.52
C PHE A 470 20.33 -21.64 9.35
N LYS A 471 19.35 -21.71 10.27
CA LYS A 471 19.03 -20.61 11.18
C LYS A 471 20.21 -20.23 12.05
N CYS A 472 21.00 -21.18 12.55
CA CYS A 472 22.20 -20.89 13.33
C CYS A 472 23.23 -20.08 12.52
N ILE A 473 23.53 -20.49 11.28
CA ILE A 473 24.48 -19.81 10.40
C ILE A 473 23.99 -18.41 10.05
N ILE A 474 22.75 -18.28 9.59
CA ILE A 474 22.19 -16.96 9.23
C ILE A 474 22.09 -16.06 10.47
N SER A 475 21.70 -16.59 11.63
CA SER A 475 21.68 -15.83 12.89
C SER A 475 23.08 -15.37 13.31
N GLN A 476 24.11 -16.15 13.01
CA GLN A 476 25.49 -15.77 13.26
C GLN A 476 25.93 -14.63 12.33
N LEU A 477 25.63 -14.73 11.03
CA LEU A 477 25.85 -13.63 10.07
C LEU A 477 25.10 -12.36 10.47
N MET A 478 23.86 -12.49 10.97
CA MET A 478 23.09 -11.35 11.49
C MET A 478 23.74 -10.73 12.74
N LYS A 479 24.26 -11.55 13.67
CA LYS A 479 25.00 -11.04 14.85
C LYS A 479 26.27 -10.31 14.43
N GLU A 480 27.01 -10.83 13.46
CA GLU A 480 28.22 -10.19 12.93
C GLU A 480 27.88 -8.86 12.27
N ALA A 481 26.87 -8.81 11.39
CA ALA A 481 26.40 -7.58 10.77
C ALA A 481 25.88 -6.56 11.80
N GLU A 482 25.15 -7.00 12.84
CA GLU A 482 24.78 -6.12 13.95
C GLU A 482 26.01 -5.60 14.72
N SER A 483 27.05 -6.41 14.91
CA SER A 483 28.28 -6.00 15.58
C SER A 483 29.06 -4.97 14.78
N LEU A 484 29.13 -5.13 13.46
CA LEU A 484 29.73 -4.15 12.55
C LEU A 484 28.94 -2.85 12.52
N ALA A 485 27.60 -2.93 12.55
CA ALA A 485 26.77 -1.73 12.71
C ALA A 485 27.02 -1.04 14.06
N LYS A 486 27.22 -1.80 15.15
CA LYS A 486 27.53 -1.26 16.49
C LYS A 486 28.88 -0.56 16.56
N SER A 487 29.94 -1.14 15.99
CA SER A 487 31.28 -0.54 16.06
C SER A 487 31.32 0.85 15.42
N ILE A 488 30.52 1.07 14.37
CA ILE A 488 30.35 2.40 13.76
C ILE A 488 29.72 3.40 14.74
N PHE A 489 28.76 2.96 15.57
CA PHE A 489 28.14 3.81 16.59
C PHE A 489 29.02 4.04 17.81
N ASP A 490 29.74 3.02 18.27
CA ASP A 490 30.60 3.15 19.46
C ASP A 490 31.76 4.12 19.21
N THR A 491 32.23 4.21 17.96
CA THR A 491 33.20 5.21 17.50
C THR A 491 32.67 6.66 17.61
N LEU A 492 31.35 6.86 17.67
CA LEU A 492 30.72 8.19 17.76
C LEU A 492 30.50 8.69 19.20
N GLY A 493 30.86 7.90 20.22
CA GLY A 493 30.95 8.31 21.62
C GLY A 493 29.66 8.84 22.31
N THR A 494 28.51 8.88 21.62
CA THR A 494 27.32 9.58 22.13
C THR A 494 26.00 8.83 22.02
N ILE A 495 25.91 7.69 21.29
CA ILE A 495 24.65 6.94 21.17
C ILE A 495 24.87 5.43 21.06
N THR A 496 24.48 4.67 22.08
CA THR A 496 24.42 3.20 22.03
C THR A 496 23.20 2.72 21.24
N LEU A 497 23.37 1.64 20.46
CA LEU A 497 22.32 1.02 19.63
C LEU A 497 21.05 0.61 20.44
N GLY A 498 21.18 0.44 21.76
CA GLY A 498 20.08 0.21 22.70
C GLY A 498 19.10 1.39 22.85
N ASN A 499 19.55 2.64 22.66
CA ASN A 499 18.70 3.83 22.76
C ASN A 499 17.91 4.11 21.45
N PHE A 500 18.19 3.36 20.37
CA PHE A 500 17.53 3.55 19.08
C PHE A 500 16.18 2.84 18.96
N SER A 501 15.79 1.94 19.86
CA SER A 501 14.48 1.26 19.77
C SER A 501 13.90 0.95 21.13
N GLN A 502 12.62 1.28 21.35
CA GLN A 502 11.87 0.84 22.53
C GLN A 502 11.41 -0.64 22.41
N ILE A 503 11.58 -1.27 21.24
CA ILE A 503 11.31 -2.69 21.03
C ILE A 503 12.40 -3.51 21.73
N GLN A 504 12.09 -4.00 22.93
CA GLN A 504 12.89 -4.95 23.70
C GLN A 504 12.64 -6.39 23.20
N ASN A 505 13.60 -7.31 23.44
CA ASN A 505 13.49 -8.74 23.10
C ASN A 505 13.25 -9.03 21.60
N ARG A 506 14.12 -8.49 20.74
CA ARG A 506 14.09 -8.75 19.29
C ARG A 506 14.73 -10.11 18.96
N ASN A 507 13.97 -11.01 18.33
CA ASN A 507 14.47 -12.30 17.85
C ASN A 507 14.58 -12.29 16.32
N PHE A 508 15.64 -12.88 15.78
CA PHE A 508 15.81 -13.01 14.33
C PHE A 508 14.72 -13.90 13.70
N GLY A 509 14.36 -13.59 12.46
CA GLY A 509 13.32 -14.30 11.72
C GLY A 509 11.91 -13.95 12.20
N THR A 510 11.67 -12.71 12.66
CA THR A 510 10.36 -12.30 13.19
C THR A 510 9.89 -10.97 12.62
N GLN A 511 8.56 -10.77 12.65
CA GLN A 511 7.97 -9.47 12.29
C GLN A 511 8.44 -8.34 13.21
N LYS A 512 8.68 -8.63 14.50
CA LYS A 512 9.22 -7.67 15.47
C LYS A 512 10.61 -7.18 15.09
N TYR A 513 11.44 -8.06 14.52
CA TYR A 513 12.77 -7.67 14.03
C TYR A 513 12.69 -6.76 12.81
N GLU A 514 11.76 -7.01 11.89
CA GLU A 514 11.54 -6.08 10.76
C GLU A 514 11.08 -4.70 11.23
N GLN A 515 10.19 -4.63 12.22
CA GLN A 515 9.76 -3.36 12.83
C GLN A 515 10.94 -2.62 13.47
N TRP A 516 11.85 -3.34 14.11
CA TRP A 516 13.08 -2.78 14.65
C TRP A 516 13.98 -2.18 13.56
N ILE A 517 14.20 -2.90 12.45
CA ILE A 517 14.96 -2.38 11.28
C ILE A 517 14.36 -1.05 10.81
N VAL A 518 13.04 -1.00 10.63
CA VAL A 518 12.33 0.21 10.18
C VAL A 518 12.52 1.37 11.17
N ALA A 519 12.48 1.10 12.48
CA ALA A 519 12.71 2.12 13.50
C ALA A 519 14.15 2.66 13.46
N VAL A 520 15.15 1.79 13.30
CA VAL A 520 16.57 2.17 13.18
C VAL A 520 16.80 3.02 11.94
N GLN A 521 16.30 2.59 10.78
CA GLN A 521 16.41 3.33 9.52
C GLN A 521 15.79 4.74 9.63
N LYS A 522 14.61 4.86 10.25
CA LYS A 522 13.95 6.16 10.50
C LYS A 522 14.78 7.08 11.40
N LYS A 523 15.49 6.54 12.39
CA LYS A 523 16.36 7.33 13.26
C LYS A 523 17.70 7.71 12.61
N CYS A 524 18.22 6.91 11.68
CA CYS A 524 19.42 7.26 10.93
C CYS A 524 19.20 8.52 10.05
N MET A 525 17.98 8.72 9.53
CA MET A 525 17.61 9.90 8.73
C MET A 525 17.66 11.24 9.47
N VAL A 526 17.72 11.21 10.80
CA VAL A 526 17.62 12.38 11.68
C VAL A 526 18.85 12.54 12.55
N LEU A 527 19.92 11.83 12.21
CA LEU A 527 21.24 12.07 12.76
C LEU A 527 21.76 13.41 12.26
N LYS A 528 22.35 14.19 13.16
CA LYS A 528 23.08 15.42 12.83
C LYS A 528 24.48 15.28 13.40
N MET A 529 25.48 15.35 12.54
CA MET A 529 26.88 15.41 12.95
C MET A 529 27.51 16.74 12.52
N PRO A 530 28.56 17.20 13.23
CA PRO A 530 29.32 18.40 12.85
C PRO A 530 29.98 18.26 11.47
N ASP A 531 30.59 17.11 11.20
CA ASP A 531 31.19 16.74 9.91
C ASP A 531 30.15 16.09 8.99
N LYS A 532 29.92 16.68 7.81
CA LYS A 532 28.90 16.23 6.85
C LYS A 532 29.32 15.07 5.97
N ASP A 533 30.61 14.90 5.74
CA ASP A 533 31.15 13.80 4.95
C ASP A 533 31.19 12.52 5.80
N GLU A 534 31.60 12.64 7.06
CA GLU A 534 31.55 11.53 8.02
C GLU A 534 30.09 11.13 8.34
N GLU A 535 29.17 12.11 8.49
CA GLU A 535 27.72 11.85 8.61
C GLU A 535 27.21 11.00 7.44
N SER A 536 27.68 11.32 6.23
CA SER A 536 27.27 10.66 5.00
C SER A 536 27.75 9.22 4.92
N ARG A 537 29.05 9.01 5.19
CA ARG A 537 29.72 7.70 5.22
C ARG A 537 29.05 6.76 6.22
N ILE A 538 28.79 7.25 7.42
CA ILE A 538 28.17 6.48 8.51
C ILE A 538 26.72 6.11 8.18
N CYS A 539 25.92 7.08 7.72
CA CYS A 539 24.54 6.80 7.35
C CYS A 539 24.47 5.75 6.24
N LYS A 540 25.30 5.87 5.19
CA LYS A 540 25.37 4.90 4.09
C LYS A 540 25.68 3.49 4.61
N ALA A 541 26.70 3.35 5.45
CA ALA A 541 27.08 2.07 6.03
C ALA A 541 25.95 1.47 6.88
N LEU A 542 25.26 2.26 7.71
CA LEU A 542 24.14 1.79 8.52
C LEU A 542 22.94 1.35 7.67
N PHE A 543 22.65 2.04 6.57
CA PHE A 543 21.63 1.61 5.62
C PHE A 543 22.01 0.28 4.95
N LEU A 544 23.28 0.09 4.60
CA LEU A 544 23.76 -1.19 4.06
C LEU A 544 23.54 -2.34 5.05
N TYR A 545 24.01 -2.20 6.30
CA TYR A 545 23.83 -3.24 7.32
C TYR A 545 22.36 -3.55 7.57
N THR A 546 21.52 -2.53 7.77
CA THR A 546 20.09 -2.73 8.03
C THR A 546 19.34 -3.36 6.86
N SER A 547 19.74 -3.07 5.61
CA SER A 547 19.19 -3.69 4.41
C SER A 547 19.54 -5.18 4.33
N HIS A 548 20.80 -5.54 4.58
CA HIS A 548 21.25 -6.93 4.61
C HIS A 548 20.59 -7.71 5.77
N LEU A 549 20.49 -7.11 6.95
CA LEU A 549 19.78 -7.69 8.10
C LEU A 549 18.31 -7.99 7.78
N ARG A 550 17.64 -7.12 6.99
CA ARG A 550 16.27 -7.39 6.52
C ARG A 550 16.22 -8.62 5.64
N LYS A 551 17.15 -8.76 4.68
CA LYS A 551 17.21 -9.92 3.79
C LYS A 551 17.50 -11.22 4.53
N PHE A 552 18.40 -11.21 5.51
CA PHE A 552 18.61 -12.36 6.38
C PHE A 552 17.37 -12.70 7.22
N ASN A 553 16.70 -11.70 7.78
CA ASN A 553 15.46 -11.90 8.53
C ASN A 553 14.35 -12.54 7.67
N ASP A 554 14.17 -12.05 6.44
CA ASP A 554 13.21 -12.61 5.48
C ASP A 554 13.56 -14.06 5.14
N ALA A 555 14.85 -14.36 4.91
CA ALA A 555 15.33 -15.71 4.62
C ALA A 555 15.07 -16.68 5.79
N LEU A 556 15.20 -16.22 7.04
CA LEU A 556 14.84 -17.02 8.22
C LEU A 556 13.33 -17.35 8.26
N ILE A 557 12.47 -16.38 7.94
CA ILE A 557 11.02 -16.60 7.87
C ILE A 557 10.67 -17.60 6.75
N ILE A 558 11.31 -17.47 5.58
CA ILE A 558 11.16 -18.42 4.47
C ILE A 558 11.65 -19.81 4.91
N SER A 559 12.82 -19.92 5.53
CA SER A 559 13.37 -21.21 5.99
C SER A 559 12.43 -21.89 6.99
N GLU A 560 11.87 -21.14 7.94
CA GLU A 560 10.97 -21.66 8.97
C GLU A 560 9.71 -22.32 8.39
N HIS A 561 9.14 -21.72 7.34
CA HIS A 561 7.85 -22.12 6.79
C HIS A 561 7.92 -22.76 5.39
N ALA A 562 9.07 -22.77 4.72
CA ALA A 562 9.30 -23.40 3.42
C ALA A 562 10.61 -24.23 3.46
N ARG A 563 11.33 -24.40 2.34
CA ARG A 563 12.61 -25.11 2.33
C ARG A 563 13.78 -24.16 2.60
N MET A 564 14.87 -24.71 3.15
CA MET A 564 16.14 -23.98 3.25
C MET A 564 16.66 -23.59 1.87
N LYS A 565 16.45 -24.43 0.85
CA LYS A 565 16.71 -24.09 -0.56
C LYS A 565 16.03 -22.79 -0.97
N ASP A 566 14.73 -22.62 -0.70
CA ASP A 566 13.99 -21.41 -1.10
C ASP A 566 14.54 -20.16 -0.41
N ALA A 567 14.95 -20.28 0.86
CA ALA A 567 15.60 -19.21 1.61
C ALA A 567 17.01 -18.90 1.09
N LEU A 568 17.78 -19.92 0.72
CA LEU A 568 19.11 -19.77 0.17
C LEU A 568 19.07 -19.16 -1.24
N ASP A 569 18.15 -19.59 -2.09
CA ASP A 569 17.94 -19.04 -3.42
C ASP A 569 17.55 -17.56 -3.32
N TYR A 570 16.69 -17.19 -2.37
CA TYR A 570 16.37 -15.79 -2.06
C TYR A 570 17.61 -14.96 -1.70
N LEU A 571 18.53 -15.51 -0.90
CA LEU A 571 19.79 -14.85 -0.55
C LEU A 571 20.80 -14.83 -1.72
N LYS A 572 20.93 -15.92 -2.47
CA LYS A 572 21.80 -16.02 -3.66
C LYS A 572 21.40 -15.01 -4.71
N ASP A 573 20.10 -14.88 -4.98
CA ASP A 573 19.57 -13.88 -5.90
C ASP A 573 19.91 -12.47 -5.41
N PHE A 574 19.74 -12.20 -4.12
CA PHE A 574 20.13 -10.92 -3.52
C PHE A 574 21.64 -10.62 -3.68
N PHE A 575 22.52 -11.53 -3.28
CA PHE A 575 23.97 -11.32 -3.35
C PHE A 575 24.52 -11.30 -4.78
N ARG A 576 23.95 -12.11 -5.71
CA ARG A 576 24.27 -12.02 -7.15
C ARG A 576 23.96 -10.63 -7.70
N ASN A 577 22.81 -10.08 -7.32
CA ASN A 577 22.45 -8.73 -7.72
C ASN A 577 23.38 -7.68 -7.07
N VAL A 578 23.79 -7.88 -5.82
CA VAL A 578 24.74 -6.98 -5.13
C VAL A 578 26.09 -6.95 -5.85
N ARG A 579 26.63 -8.10 -6.28
CA ARG A 579 27.92 -8.22 -7.00
C ARG A 579 27.90 -7.66 -8.42
N THR A 580 26.78 -7.83 -9.12
CA THR A 580 26.63 -7.34 -10.51
C THR A 580 26.46 -5.83 -10.56
N ALA A 581 26.03 -5.23 -9.45
CA ALA A 581 26.02 -3.81 -9.20
C ALA A 581 27.29 -3.34 -8.48
N GLY A 582 27.48 -2.02 -8.36
CA GLY A 582 28.66 -1.43 -7.72
C GLY A 582 28.91 -2.03 -6.34
N PHE A 583 30.14 -2.47 -6.09
CA PHE A 583 30.50 -3.42 -5.03
C PHE A 583 31.41 -2.72 -4.02
N ASP A 584 30.83 -1.99 -3.07
CA ASP A 584 31.60 -1.20 -2.10
C ASP A 584 32.31 -2.07 -1.03
N GLU A 585 33.26 -1.52 -0.28
CA GLU A 585 34.05 -2.27 0.72
C GLU A 585 33.17 -2.97 1.79
N THR A 586 32.04 -2.37 2.17
CA THR A 586 31.12 -2.96 3.16
C THR A 586 30.32 -4.10 2.55
N GLU A 587 29.83 -3.93 1.32
CA GLU A 587 29.16 -4.97 0.56
C GLU A 587 30.12 -6.12 0.23
N GLN A 588 31.39 -5.84 -0.09
CA GLN A 588 32.45 -6.83 -0.26
C GLN A 588 32.66 -7.65 1.01
N ASP A 589 32.79 -7.00 2.18
CA ASP A 589 32.96 -7.72 3.44
C ASP A 589 31.74 -8.58 3.78
N LEU A 590 30.52 -8.05 3.67
CA LEU A 590 29.28 -8.78 3.94
C LEU A 590 29.08 -9.96 2.96
N THR A 591 29.41 -9.74 1.68
CA THR A 591 29.31 -10.76 0.63
C THR A 591 30.36 -11.86 0.84
N ARG A 592 31.61 -11.50 1.16
CA ARG A 592 32.67 -12.44 1.52
C ARG A 592 32.28 -13.29 2.72
N ARG A 593 31.76 -12.69 3.80
CA ARG A 593 31.28 -13.43 4.98
C ARG A 593 30.14 -14.40 4.65
N PHE A 594 29.23 -14.01 3.77
CA PHE A 594 28.18 -14.89 3.29
C PHE A 594 28.76 -16.04 2.44
N GLU A 595 29.69 -15.76 1.53
CA GLU A 595 30.37 -16.74 0.67
C GLU A 595 31.18 -17.76 1.46
N GLU A 596 31.87 -17.33 2.52
CA GLU A 596 32.58 -18.21 3.46
C GLU A 596 31.65 -19.26 4.09
N LYS A 597 30.35 -18.95 4.19
CA LYS A 597 29.32 -19.86 4.69
C LYS A 597 28.48 -20.52 3.60
N LEU A 598 28.67 -20.14 2.33
CA LEU A 598 27.80 -20.56 1.24
C LEU A 598 27.86 -22.07 0.99
N GLN A 599 29.06 -22.65 0.96
CA GLN A 599 29.21 -24.10 0.76
C GLN A 599 28.55 -24.90 1.89
N GLU A 600 28.66 -24.42 3.14
CA GLU A 600 28.00 -25.04 4.27
C GLU A 600 26.46 -24.90 4.15
N LEU A 601 25.95 -23.71 3.82
CA LEU A 601 24.53 -23.46 3.59
C LEU A 601 23.95 -24.32 2.45
N GLU A 602 24.69 -24.51 1.36
CA GLU A 602 24.31 -25.38 0.24
C GLU A 602 24.25 -26.85 0.67
N SER A 603 25.27 -27.32 1.39
CA SER A 603 25.30 -28.70 1.89
C SER A 603 24.10 -28.98 2.81
N ILE A 604 23.78 -28.04 3.71
CA ILE A 604 22.63 -28.15 4.64
C ILE A 604 21.30 -28.08 3.88
N SER A 605 21.20 -27.24 2.87
CA SER A 605 19.95 -27.03 2.10
C SER A 605 19.60 -28.21 1.20
N MET A 606 20.60 -28.98 0.76
CA MET A 606 20.43 -30.16 -0.08
C MET A 606 20.34 -31.47 0.71
N ASP A 607 20.66 -31.44 2.01
CA ASP A 607 20.60 -32.61 2.89
C ASP A 607 19.13 -33.02 3.16
N PRO A 608 18.72 -34.25 2.76
CA PRO A 608 17.36 -34.74 2.99
C PRO A 608 16.94 -34.82 4.46
N SER A 609 17.91 -34.89 5.39
CA SER A 609 17.62 -34.90 6.83
C SER A 609 17.08 -33.55 7.33
N ASN A 610 17.33 -32.45 6.61
CA ASN A 610 16.88 -31.09 6.95
C ASN A 610 15.54 -30.70 6.31
N GLU A 611 14.85 -31.64 5.67
CA GLU A 611 13.52 -31.43 5.11
C GLU A 611 12.55 -30.87 6.17
N ASN A 612 11.74 -29.88 5.77
CA ASN A 612 10.79 -29.25 6.69
C ASN A 612 9.65 -30.22 7.07
N PRO A 613 9.46 -30.59 8.34
CA PRO A 613 8.36 -31.47 8.75
C PRO A 613 6.99 -30.89 8.37
N LYS A 614 6.83 -29.56 8.43
CA LYS A 614 5.58 -28.88 8.04
C LYS A 614 5.22 -29.14 6.57
N LEU A 615 6.22 -29.17 5.68
CA LEU A 615 6.03 -29.48 4.26
C LEU A 615 5.79 -30.97 4.02
N LYS A 616 6.35 -31.86 4.85
CA LYS A 616 6.04 -33.30 4.80
C LYS A 616 4.56 -33.54 5.10
N ASP A 617 4.05 -32.94 6.17
CA ASP A 617 2.64 -33.02 6.52
C ASP A 617 1.74 -32.36 5.46
N LEU A 618 2.14 -31.20 4.91
CA LEU A 618 1.41 -30.55 3.83
C LEU A 618 1.35 -31.44 2.58
N CYS A 619 2.48 -32.06 2.21
CA CYS A 619 2.56 -33.02 1.12
C CYS A 619 1.66 -34.22 1.36
N PHE A 620 1.69 -34.80 2.57
CA PHE A 620 0.84 -35.91 2.95
C PHE A 620 -0.64 -35.57 2.83
N VAL A 621 -1.07 -34.42 3.37
CA VAL A 621 -2.47 -33.97 3.25
C VAL A 621 -2.88 -33.80 1.79
N LEU A 622 -2.03 -33.18 0.96
CA LEU A 622 -2.32 -33.02 -0.47
C LEU A 622 -2.38 -34.38 -1.19
N GLN A 623 -1.43 -35.28 -0.94
CA GLN A 623 -1.41 -36.60 -1.59
C GLN A 623 -2.65 -37.43 -1.21
N GLU A 624 -2.98 -37.50 0.07
CA GLU A 624 -4.13 -38.28 0.55
C GLU A 624 -5.43 -37.75 -0.05
N GLU A 625 -5.68 -36.44 0.00
CA GLU A 625 -6.94 -35.86 -0.49
C GLU A 625 -7.09 -35.97 -2.01
N TYR A 626 -6.00 -35.81 -2.78
CA TYR A 626 -6.04 -35.99 -4.23
C TYR A 626 -6.02 -37.46 -4.67
N HIS A 627 -5.49 -38.37 -3.85
CA HIS A 627 -5.60 -39.80 -4.09
C HIS A 627 -7.04 -40.28 -3.90
N LEU A 628 -7.71 -39.82 -2.84
CA LEU A 628 -9.12 -40.12 -2.58
C LEU A 628 -10.05 -39.49 -3.62
N ASN A 629 -9.76 -38.26 -4.05
CA ASN A 629 -10.53 -37.58 -5.08
C ASN A 629 -9.62 -36.72 -5.98
N PRO A 630 -9.26 -37.22 -7.19
CA PRO A 630 -8.41 -36.49 -8.13
C PRO A 630 -8.99 -35.16 -8.62
N GLU A 631 -10.32 -34.98 -8.55
CA GLU A 631 -11.03 -33.74 -8.93
C GLU A 631 -11.10 -32.72 -7.78
N THR A 632 -10.38 -32.96 -6.69
CA THR A 632 -10.25 -32.01 -5.58
C THR A 632 -9.74 -30.67 -6.07
N ARG A 633 -10.46 -29.60 -5.72
CA ARG A 633 -9.97 -28.22 -5.83
C ARG A 633 -9.55 -27.71 -4.46
N THR A 634 -8.34 -27.18 -4.36
CA THR A 634 -7.71 -26.75 -3.11
C THR A 634 -7.45 -25.25 -3.10
N ILE A 635 -7.72 -24.60 -1.97
CA ILE A 635 -7.20 -23.27 -1.67
C ILE A 635 -6.26 -23.34 -0.47
N LEU A 636 -5.05 -22.85 -0.64
CA LEU A 636 -3.97 -22.84 0.35
C LEU A 636 -3.70 -21.41 0.81
N PHE A 637 -4.09 -21.09 2.05
CA PHE A 637 -3.89 -19.78 2.65
C PHE A 637 -2.56 -19.69 3.40
N VAL A 638 -1.80 -18.63 3.11
CA VAL A 638 -0.48 -18.36 3.70
C VAL A 638 -0.35 -16.89 4.13
N LYS A 639 0.56 -16.61 5.07
CA LYS A 639 0.72 -15.28 5.67
C LYS A 639 1.38 -14.23 4.75
N THR A 640 2.40 -14.63 3.98
CA THR A 640 3.26 -13.69 3.24
C THR A 640 3.38 -14.05 1.77
N ARG A 641 3.73 -13.06 0.94
CA ARG A 641 3.92 -13.26 -0.50
C ARG A 641 5.15 -14.09 -0.83
N ALA A 642 6.25 -13.88 -0.10
CA ALA A 642 7.45 -14.70 -0.25
C ALA A 642 7.15 -16.20 -0.04
N LEU A 643 6.25 -16.53 0.90
CA LEU A 643 5.81 -17.90 1.11
C LEU A 643 4.91 -18.42 -0.02
N VAL A 644 4.12 -17.56 -0.67
CA VAL A 644 3.36 -17.95 -1.86
C VAL A 644 4.30 -18.43 -2.96
N ASP A 645 5.36 -17.65 -3.24
CA ASP A 645 6.33 -17.99 -4.28
C ASP A 645 7.16 -19.23 -3.90
N ALA A 646 7.59 -19.33 -2.64
CA ALA A 646 8.34 -20.49 -2.14
C ALA A 646 7.50 -21.79 -2.20
N LEU A 647 6.23 -21.74 -1.79
CA LEU A 647 5.35 -22.92 -1.83
C LEU A 647 4.94 -23.28 -3.26
N LYS A 648 4.79 -22.31 -4.16
CA LYS A 648 4.61 -22.58 -5.58
C LYS A 648 5.79 -23.39 -6.13
N LYS A 649 7.01 -22.89 -5.96
CA LYS A 649 8.24 -23.58 -6.42
C LYS A 649 8.35 -24.96 -5.80
N TRP A 650 8.06 -25.09 -4.51
CA TRP A 650 8.09 -26.38 -3.82
C TRP A 650 7.08 -27.38 -4.41
N ILE A 651 5.84 -26.96 -4.71
CA ILE A 651 4.83 -27.84 -5.32
C ILE A 651 5.28 -28.26 -6.73
N GLU A 652 5.77 -27.32 -7.54
CA GLU A 652 6.22 -27.58 -8.92
C GLU A 652 7.45 -28.51 -8.99
N GLU A 653 8.38 -28.39 -8.04
CA GLU A 653 9.60 -29.20 -8.00
C GLU A 653 9.43 -30.55 -7.28
N ASN A 654 8.36 -30.75 -6.51
CA ASN A 654 8.18 -31.97 -5.72
C ASN A 654 7.59 -33.10 -6.57
N PRO A 655 8.31 -34.21 -6.82
CA PRO A 655 7.83 -35.30 -7.67
C PRO A 655 6.50 -35.90 -7.19
N LYS A 656 6.29 -35.90 -5.86
CA LYS A 656 5.08 -36.41 -5.21
C LYS A 656 3.83 -35.57 -5.48
N LEU A 657 4.00 -34.33 -5.94
CA LEU A 657 2.93 -33.37 -6.22
C LEU A 657 2.89 -32.97 -7.70
N SER A 658 3.57 -33.72 -8.58
CA SER A 658 3.64 -33.46 -10.03
C SER A 658 2.29 -33.41 -10.76
N PHE A 659 1.23 -33.95 -10.13
CA PHE A 659 -0.14 -33.85 -10.61
C PHE A 659 -0.81 -32.48 -10.35
N LEU A 660 -0.16 -31.57 -9.61
CA LEU A 660 -0.67 -30.24 -9.30
C LEU A 660 0.00 -29.17 -10.16
N LYS A 661 -0.81 -28.25 -10.69
CA LYS A 661 -0.34 -26.99 -11.27
C LYS A 661 -0.82 -25.82 -10.40
N PRO A 662 0.05 -25.23 -9.57
CA PRO A 662 -0.35 -24.18 -8.63
C PRO A 662 -0.59 -22.82 -9.29
N GLY A 663 -1.77 -22.25 -9.07
CA GLY A 663 -2.07 -20.84 -9.33
C GLY A 663 -1.74 -19.96 -8.12
N ILE A 664 -1.45 -18.68 -8.36
CA ILE A 664 -1.20 -17.69 -7.30
C ILE A 664 -2.32 -16.63 -7.30
N SER A 665 -2.87 -16.32 -6.13
CA SER A 665 -3.75 -15.17 -5.92
C SER A 665 -3.29 -14.35 -4.71
N THR A 666 -2.42 -13.37 -4.95
CA THR A 666 -2.01 -12.41 -3.91
C THR A 666 -2.79 -11.12 -4.04
N GLY A 667 -2.97 -10.41 -2.92
CA GLY A 667 -3.52 -9.06 -2.98
C GLY A 667 -2.69 -8.11 -3.84
N ARG A 668 -3.33 -7.05 -4.34
CA ARG A 668 -2.58 -5.95 -4.99
C ARG A 668 -1.43 -5.56 -4.08
N GLY A 669 -0.26 -5.33 -4.66
CA GLY A 669 0.87 -4.73 -3.97
C GLY A 669 0.41 -3.65 -3.00
N ARG A 670 1.12 -3.43 -1.88
CA ARG A 670 1.21 -2.02 -1.49
C ARG A 670 1.80 -1.39 -2.74
N THR A 671 0.98 -0.64 -3.45
CA THR A 671 1.21 -0.13 -4.81
C THR A 671 2.65 0.32 -5.09
N LYS A 672 3.33 0.75 -4.03
CA LYS A 672 4.76 1.03 -3.86
C LYS A 672 5.83 -0.04 -4.14
N GLN A 673 5.49 -1.21 -4.65
CA GLN A 673 6.45 -2.25 -5.02
C GLN A 673 5.86 -3.01 -6.20
N ASN A 674 6.68 -3.36 -7.20
CA ASN A 674 6.39 -4.37 -8.24
C ASN A 674 6.28 -5.80 -7.65
N ILE A 675 5.56 -5.91 -6.54
CA ILE A 675 5.34 -7.10 -5.73
C ILE A 675 3.84 -7.19 -5.47
N GLY A 676 3.15 -8.09 -6.15
CA GLY A 676 1.72 -8.33 -6.05
C GLY A 676 1.07 -8.53 -7.43
N MET A 677 -0.21 -8.83 -7.48
CA MET A 677 -0.94 -9.04 -8.74
C MET A 677 -1.85 -7.86 -9.09
N THR A 678 -1.92 -7.51 -10.37
CA THR A 678 -2.88 -6.55 -10.90
C THR A 678 -4.30 -7.11 -10.85
N LEU A 679 -5.32 -6.24 -10.92
CA LEU A 679 -6.72 -6.71 -10.92
C LEU A 679 -7.06 -7.61 -12.13
N PRO A 680 -6.62 -7.30 -13.36
CA PRO A 680 -6.78 -8.21 -14.49
C PRO A 680 -6.10 -9.57 -14.24
N ALA A 681 -4.83 -9.56 -13.79
CA ALA A 681 -4.11 -10.81 -13.50
C ALA A 681 -4.81 -11.66 -12.42
N GLN A 682 -5.38 -11.03 -11.39
CA GLN A 682 -6.20 -11.72 -10.39
C GLN A 682 -7.46 -12.34 -11.01
N LYS A 683 -8.18 -11.59 -11.85
CA LYS A 683 -9.38 -12.09 -12.55
C LYS A 683 -9.03 -13.27 -13.46
N ASP A 684 -7.92 -13.20 -14.19
CA ASP A 684 -7.48 -14.23 -15.12
C ASP A 684 -7.10 -15.51 -14.38
N VAL A 685 -6.35 -15.42 -13.27
CA VAL A 685 -6.03 -16.59 -12.45
C VAL A 685 -7.28 -17.21 -11.84
N LEU A 686 -8.22 -16.41 -11.35
CA LEU A 686 -9.48 -16.91 -10.79
C LEU A 686 -10.38 -17.54 -11.86
N HIS A 687 -10.42 -16.95 -13.06
CA HIS A 687 -11.14 -17.52 -14.20
C HIS A 687 -10.53 -18.86 -14.60
N THR A 688 -9.20 -18.93 -14.70
CA THR A 688 -8.47 -20.17 -15.01
C THR A 688 -8.68 -21.21 -13.92
N PHE A 689 -8.66 -20.82 -12.65
CA PHE A 689 -8.97 -21.70 -11.51
C PHE A 689 -10.42 -22.18 -11.49
N LYS A 690 -11.37 -21.48 -12.13
CA LYS A 690 -12.76 -21.92 -12.28
C LYS A 690 -12.96 -22.85 -13.47
N THR A 691 -12.38 -22.50 -14.62
CA THR A 691 -12.70 -23.11 -15.92
C THR A 691 -11.73 -24.22 -16.32
N SER A 692 -10.47 -24.13 -15.92
CA SER A 692 -9.48 -25.15 -16.22
C SER A 692 -9.65 -26.37 -15.32
N GLY A 693 -9.47 -27.56 -15.90
CA GLY A 693 -9.28 -28.81 -15.17
C GLY A 693 -7.86 -28.98 -14.61
N ASP A 694 -6.89 -28.22 -15.10
CA ASP A 694 -5.47 -28.39 -14.76
C ASP A 694 -5.06 -27.62 -13.49
N ASN A 695 -5.64 -26.44 -13.26
CA ASN A 695 -5.32 -25.59 -12.11
C ASN A 695 -6.21 -25.96 -10.92
N LYS A 696 -5.85 -27.06 -10.24
CA LYS A 696 -6.62 -27.60 -9.12
C LYS A 696 -6.24 -27.01 -7.75
N ILE A 697 -5.12 -26.28 -7.63
CA ILE A 697 -4.70 -25.63 -6.38
C ILE A 697 -4.42 -24.13 -6.57
N LEU A 698 -4.96 -23.32 -5.65
CA LEU A 698 -4.73 -21.87 -5.59
C LEU A 698 -4.04 -21.51 -4.28
N ILE A 699 -2.86 -20.89 -4.36
CA ILE A 699 -2.12 -20.38 -3.20
C ILE A 699 -2.44 -18.90 -3.03
N ALA A 700 -2.96 -18.52 -1.87
CA ALA A 700 -3.46 -17.17 -1.63
C ALA A 700 -3.05 -16.57 -0.29
N THR A 701 -2.94 -15.24 -0.25
CA THR A 701 -2.89 -14.47 1.00
C THR A 701 -4.31 -14.07 1.42
N SER A 702 -4.44 -13.36 2.55
CA SER A 702 -5.70 -12.87 3.13
C SER A 702 -6.64 -12.04 2.22
N VAL A 703 -6.22 -11.72 1.00
CA VAL A 703 -7.03 -10.98 0.02
C VAL A 703 -8.06 -11.88 -0.68
N ALA A 704 -7.85 -13.19 -0.69
CA ALA A 704 -8.87 -14.14 -1.14
C ALA A 704 -9.91 -14.48 -0.05
N ASP A 705 -9.76 -13.96 1.17
CA ASP A 705 -10.68 -14.25 2.29
C ASP A 705 -12.08 -13.68 2.03
N GLU A 706 -12.17 -12.48 1.44
CA GLU A 706 -13.39 -11.66 1.38
C GLU A 706 -13.78 -11.27 -0.05
N GLY A 707 -15.09 -11.17 -0.31
CA GLY A 707 -15.65 -10.44 -1.45
C GLY A 707 -15.56 -11.11 -2.84
N ILE A 708 -14.52 -11.88 -3.13
CA ILE A 708 -14.33 -12.41 -4.49
C ILE A 708 -15.02 -13.78 -4.64
N ASP A 709 -15.77 -13.97 -5.74
CA ASP A 709 -16.35 -15.27 -6.07
C ASP A 709 -15.25 -16.22 -6.57
N ILE A 710 -14.96 -17.23 -5.77
CA ILE A 710 -13.98 -18.29 -6.05
C ILE A 710 -14.75 -19.58 -6.38
N ALA A 711 -14.16 -20.45 -7.21
CA ALA A 711 -14.70 -21.78 -7.47
C ALA A 711 -15.04 -22.52 -6.17
N GLN A 712 -16.00 -23.45 -6.21
CA GLN A 712 -16.25 -24.31 -5.06
C GLN A 712 -15.03 -25.20 -4.81
N CYS A 713 -14.39 -25.02 -3.64
CA CYS A 713 -13.27 -25.86 -3.24
C CYS A 713 -13.77 -27.06 -2.42
N ASN A 714 -13.07 -28.18 -2.56
CA ASN A 714 -13.28 -29.37 -1.73
C ASN A 714 -12.29 -29.36 -0.56
N LEU A 715 -11.16 -28.67 -0.69
CA LEU A 715 -10.11 -28.63 0.33
C LEU A 715 -9.69 -27.19 0.62
N VAL A 716 -9.72 -26.81 1.89
CA VAL A 716 -9.16 -25.55 2.40
C VAL A 716 -8.00 -25.89 3.33
N ILE A 717 -6.84 -25.31 3.08
CA ILE A 717 -5.66 -25.49 3.94
C ILE A 717 -5.21 -24.12 4.45
N LEU A 718 -5.17 -23.98 5.78
CA LEU A 718 -4.62 -22.82 6.48
C LEU A 718 -3.21 -23.19 6.94
N TYR A 719 -2.20 -22.74 6.19
CA TYR A 719 -0.80 -23.06 6.47
C TYR A 719 -0.16 -21.94 7.28
N GLU A 720 0.08 -22.20 8.57
CA GLU A 720 0.57 -21.22 9.53
C GLU A 720 -0.30 -19.95 9.58
N TYR A 721 -1.59 -20.08 9.27
CA TYR A 721 -2.52 -18.98 9.06
C TYR A 721 -3.68 -19.03 10.06
N VAL A 722 -4.00 -17.89 10.69
CA VAL A 722 -5.15 -17.77 11.60
C VAL A 722 -5.81 -16.41 11.47
N GLY A 723 -7.14 -16.45 11.42
CA GLY A 723 -8.03 -15.29 11.30
C GLY A 723 -8.63 -14.84 12.63
N ASN A 724 -9.54 -13.87 12.55
CA ASN A 724 -10.58 -13.70 13.57
C ASN A 724 -11.79 -14.60 13.25
N VAL A 725 -12.81 -14.65 14.11
CA VAL A 725 -14.00 -15.49 13.93
C VAL A 725 -14.74 -15.24 12.60
N ILE A 726 -14.78 -14.00 12.12
CA ILE A 726 -15.46 -13.64 10.87
C ILE A 726 -14.69 -14.25 9.68
N LYS A 727 -13.38 -14.01 9.61
CA LYS A 727 -12.50 -14.57 8.59
C LYS A 727 -12.46 -16.08 8.63
N MET A 728 -12.50 -16.66 9.83
CA MET A 728 -12.61 -18.10 10.03
C MET A 728 -13.85 -18.67 9.34
N ILE A 729 -15.01 -18.04 9.50
CA ILE A 729 -16.27 -18.49 8.89
C ILE A 729 -16.25 -18.26 7.37
N GLN A 730 -15.71 -17.14 6.90
CA GLN A 730 -15.61 -16.81 5.48
C GLN A 730 -14.66 -17.73 4.71
N THR A 731 -13.43 -17.94 5.23
CA THR A 731 -12.43 -18.86 4.65
C THR A 731 -12.95 -20.29 4.64
N ARG A 732 -13.59 -20.72 5.73
CA ARG A 732 -14.28 -22.01 5.79
C ARG A 732 -15.37 -22.13 4.72
N GLY A 733 -16.13 -21.06 4.47
CA GLY A 733 -17.17 -21.00 3.44
C GLY A 733 -16.67 -21.05 1.99
N ARG A 734 -15.34 -21.07 1.75
CA ARG A 734 -14.75 -21.37 0.45
C ARG A 734 -14.74 -22.87 0.14
N GLY A 735 -14.61 -23.69 1.18
CA GLY A 735 -14.80 -25.14 1.12
C GLY A 735 -16.28 -25.48 1.26
N ARG A 736 -17.05 -25.37 0.18
CA ARG A 736 -18.52 -25.54 0.21
C ARG A 736 -19.04 -26.68 -0.66
N ALA A 737 -18.14 -27.44 -1.29
CA ALA A 737 -18.50 -28.63 -2.03
C ALA A 737 -18.80 -29.81 -1.07
N ARG A 738 -19.54 -30.81 -1.57
CA ARG A 738 -19.87 -32.01 -0.80
C ARG A 738 -18.61 -32.73 -0.34
N GLY A 739 -18.54 -33.09 0.94
CA GLY A 739 -17.38 -33.77 1.53
C GLY A 739 -16.17 -32.85 1.75
N SER A 740 -16.35 -31.53 1.68
CA SER A 740 -15.25 -30.58 1.87
C SER A 740 -14.59 -30.67 3.25
N LYS A 741 -13.28 -30.40 3.28
CA LYS A 741 -12.45 -30.44 4.49
C LYS A 741 -11.64 -29.15 4.65
N CYS A 742 -11.40 -28.76 5.90
CA CYS A 742 -10.59 -27.61 6.26
C CYS A 742 -9.46 -28.03 7.22
N PHE A 743 -8.21 -27.93 6.79
CA PHE A 743 -7.04 -28.24 7.62
C PHE A 743 -6.40 -26.97 8.13
N LEU A 744 -6.14 -26.89 9.43
CA LEU A 744 -5.20 -25.94 10.03
C LEU A 744 -3.89 -26.67 10.31
N LEU A 745 -2.85 -26.36 9.54
CA LEU A 745 -1.51 -26.92 9.67
C LEU A 745 -0.59 -25.86 10.26
N THR A 746 -0.10 -26.12 11.47
CA THR A 746 0.72 -25.15 12.22
C THR A 746 1.65 -25.85 13.19
N SER A 747 2.86 -25.32 13.35
CA SER A 747 3.75 -25.73 14.45
C SER A 747 3.61 -24.85 15.69
N ASN A 748 2.78 -23.81 15.65
CA ASN A 748 2.54 -22.94 16.79
C ASN A 748 1.27 -23.36 17.55
N SER A 749 1.40 -23.63 18.87
CA SER A 749 0.28 -23.94 19.77
C SER A 749 -0.72 -22.79 19.87
N ASP A 750 -0.23 -21.56 19.92
CA ASP A 750 -1.04 -20.35 20.09
C ASP A 750 -1.97 -20.14 18.90
N VAL A 751 -1.53 -20.56 17.70
CA VAL A 751 -2.36 -20.56 16.49
C VAL A 751 -3.53 -21.54 16.62
N ILE A 752 -3.30 -22.73 17.20
CA ILE A 752 -4.35 -23.72 17.45
C ILE A 752 -5.31 -23.21 18.53
N GLU A 753 -4.79 -22.64 19.62
CA GLU A 753 -5.60 -22.09 20.71
C GLU A 753 -6.46 -20.93 20.22
N LYS A 754 -5.89 -20.00 19.45
CA LYS A 754 -6.63 -18.90 18.84
C LYS A 754 -7.75 -19.39 17.93
N GLU A 755 -7.51 -20.44 17.14
CA GLU A 755 -8.55 -21.02 16.30
C GLU A 755 -9.63 -21.76 17.10
N LYS A 756 -9.27 -22.44 18.19
CA LYS A 756 -10.24 -23.01 19.15
C LYS A 756 -11.11 -21.92 19.80
N ILE A 757 -10.50 -20.79 20.16
CA ILE A 757 -11.22 -19.61 20.66
C ILE A 757 -12.18 -19.08 19.60
N ASN A 758 -11.76 -19.01 18.32
CA ASN A 758 -12.65 -18.60 17.23
C ASN A 758 -13.85 -19.54 17.06
N ILE A 759 -13.66 -20.86 17.19
CA ILE A 759 -14.76 -21.85 17.17
C ILE A 759 -15.71 -21.62 18.35
N TYR A 760 -15.18 -21.38 19.55
CA TYR A 760 -16.00 -21.04 20.71
C TYR A 760 -16.77 -19.73 20.50
N LYS A 761 -16.13 -18.70 19.94
CA LYS A 761 -16.77 -17.42 19.57
C LYS A 761 -17.89 -17.62 18.54
N GLU A 762 -17.75 -18.51 17.56
CA GLU A 762 -18.83 -18.88 16.61
C GLU A 762 -20.02 -19.51 17.36
N LYS A 763 -19.75 -20.41 18.32
CA LYS A 763 -20.82 -21.00 19.14
C LYS A 763 -21.55 -19.93 19.95
N MET A 764 -20.80 -19.08 20.67
CA MET A 764 -21.39 -17.98 21.44
C MET A 764 -22.23 -17.04 20.57
N MET A 765 -21.77 -16.76 19.35
CA MET A 765 -22.50 -15.95 18.37
C MET A 765 -23.86 -16.57 18.05
N ASN A 766 -23.88 -17.86 17.66
CA ASN A 766 -25.12 -18.56 17.31
C ASN A 766 -26.08 -18.67 18.48
N ASP A 767 -25.58 -19.01 19.68
CA ASP A 767 -26.38 -19.10 20.91
C ASP A 767 -26.99 -17.72 21.26
N SER A 768 -26.23 -16.64 21.06
CA SER A 768 -26.70 -15.27 21.30
C SER A 768 -27.74 -14.83 20.27
N ILE A 769 -27.57 -15.15 18.99
CA ILE A 769 -28.58 -14.89 17.95
C ILE A 769 -29.87 -15.65 18.26
N LEU A 770 -29.77 -16.93 18.60
CA LEU A 770 -30.93 -17.75 18.92
C LEU A 770 -31.69 -17.17 20.12
N ARG A 771 -30.97 -16.78 21.18
CA ARG A 771 -31.55 -16.10 22.34
C ARG A 771 -32.17 -14.76 21.99
N LEU A 772 -31.57 -13.98 21.10
CA LEU A 772 -32.09 -12.69 20.68
C LEU A 772 -33.40 -12.85 19.87
N GLN A 773 -33.46 -13.88 19.03
CA GLN A 773 -34.63 -14.16 18.20
C GLN A 773 -35.85 -14.67 18.99
N THR A 774 -35.71 -15.04 20.27
CA THR A 774 -36.86 -15.36 21.13
C THR A 774 -37.45 -14.14 21.83
N TRP A 775 -36.80 -12.98 21.73
CA TRP A 775 -37.30 -11.75 22.34
C TRP A 775 -38.53 -11.26 21.59
N ASP A 776 -39.46 -10.67 22.33
CA ASP A 776 -40.54 -9.89 21.72
C ASP A 776 -39.96 -8.73 20.91
N GLU A 777 -40.53 -8.48 19.72
CA GLU A 777 -40.02 -7.48 18.79
C GLU A 777 -40.06 -6.07 19.38
N ALA A 778 -41.06 -5.73 20.20
CA ALA A 778 -41.14 -4.42 20.85
C ALA A 778 -40.06 -4.28 21.92
N VAL A 779 -39.80 -5.33 22.71
CA VAL A 779 -38.70 -5.36 23.69
C VAL A 779 -37.34 -5.20 23.01
N PHE A 780 -37.11 -5.91 21.90
CA PHE A 780 -35.86 -5.80 21.16
C PHE A 780 -35.68 -4.41 20.53
N LYS A 781 -36.73 -3.85 19.91
CA LYS A 781 -36.72 -2.48 19.38
C LYS A 781 -36.42 -1.46 20.47
N GLU A 782 -36.98 -1.62 21.66
CA GLU A 782 -36.71 -0.73 22.78
C GLU A 782 -35.25 -0.84 23.23
N LYS A 783 -34.69 -2.06 23.36
CA LYS A 783 -33.28 -2.25 23.68
C LYS A 783 -32.36 -1.60 22.63
N VAL A 784 -32.66 -1.79 21.35
CA VAL A 784 -31.94 -1.16 20.22
C VAL A 784 -32.02 0.36 20.33
N ARG A 785 -33.21 0.92 20.55
CA ARG A 785 -33.42 2.36 20.71
C ARG A 785 -32.60 2.92 21.88
N GLN A 786 -32.56 2.25 23.03
CA GLN A 786 -31.76 2.68 24.18
C GLN A 786 -30.26 2.72 23.85
N ILE A 787 -29.74 1.72 23.14
CA ILE A 787 -28.34 1.72 22.68
C ILE A 787 -28.10 2.87 21.69
N GLN A 788 -29.01 3.09 20.74
CA GLN A 788 -28.89 4.19 19.77
C GLN A 788 -28.84 5.56 20.45
N ILE A 789 -29.70 5.80 21.44
CA ILE A 789 -29.72 7.05 22.23
C ILE A 789 -28.40 7.20 23.00
N HIS A 790 -27.91 6.13 23.63
CA HIS A 790 -26.67 6.16 24.39
C HIS A 790 -25.44 6.42 23.51
N GLU A 791 -25.30 5.71 22.39
CA GLU A 791 -24.21 5.88 21.43
C GLU A 791 -24.25 7.27 20.77
N LYS A 792 -25.44 7.76 20.42
CA LYS A 792 -25.62 9.14 19.95
C LYS A 792 -25.21 10.13 21.03
N PHE A 793 -25.61 9.94 22.28
CA PHE A 793 -25.21 10.80 23.38
C PHE A 793 -23.69 10.82 23.57
N ILE A 794 -23.02 9.66 23.50
CA ILE A 794 -21.56 9.57 23.55
C ILE A 794 -20.94 10.34 22.38
N ARG A 795 -21.40 10.09 21.15
CA ARG A 795 -20.91 10.78 19.95
C ARG A 795 -21.09 12.30 20.08
N ASP A 796 -22.28 12.76 20.45
CA ASP A 796 -22.60 14.18 20.60
C ASP A 796 -21.81 14.82 21.76
N SER A 797 -21.51 14.06 22.82
CA SER A 797 -20.71 14.52 23.96
C SER A 797 -19.22 14.56 23.67
N GLN A 798 -18.68 13.55 22.97
CA GLN A 798 -17.30 13.55 22.49
C GLN A 798 -17.07 14.64 21.44
N SER A 799 -18.08 14.93 20.62
CA SER A 799 -18.08 16.07 19.69
C SER A 799 -18.05 17.43 20.42
N LYS A 800 -18.49 17.48 21.69
CA LYS A 800 -18.50 18.69 22.53
C LYS A 800 -17.22 18.90 23.33
N VAL A 801 -16.40 17.86 23.58
CA VAL A 801 -15.05 18.04 24.14
C VAL A 801 -14.17 18.60 23.03
N LYS A 802 -14.31 19.90 22.77
CA LYS A 802 -13.32 20.62 21.98
C LYS A 802 -12.01 20.48 22.75
N PRO A 803 -10.97 19.86 22.16
CA PRO A 803 -9.68 19.79 22.80
C PRO A 803 -9.28 21.21 23.20
N ILE A 804 -8.68 21.38 24.38
CA ILE A 804 -8.21 22.69 24.83
C ILE A 804 -7.26 23.19 23.74
N LEU A 805 -7.75 24.16 22.98
CA LEU A 805 -7.00 24.68 21.85
C LEU A 805 -5.89 25.50 22.44
N ASP A 806 -4.67 25.12 22.09
CA ASP A 806 -3.54 25.96 22.38
C ASP A 806 -3.65 27.23 21.52
N LYS A 807 -3.91 28.35 22.20
CA LYS A 807 -4.09 29.67 21.59
C LYS A 807 -2.75 30.35 21.33
N GLU A 808 -1.65 29.79 21.84
CA GLU A 808 -0.33 30.34 21.59
C GLU A 808 0.09 30.01 20.17
N ASN A 809 0.62 31.04 19.50
CA ASN A 809 1.05 30.92 18.13
C ASN A 809 2.31 30.05 18.07
N LYS A 810 2.33 29.09 17.14
CA LYS A 810 3.48 28.20 16.91
C LYS A 810 4.04 28.39 15.52
N LYS A 811 5.31 28.03 15.36
CA LYS A 811 5.95 28.00 14.05
C LYS A 811 5.71 26.65 13.40
N LEU A 812 5.26 26.66 12.16
CA LEU A 812 5.40 25.51 11.28
C LEU A 812 6.72 25.66 10.55
N LEU A 813 7.64 24.77 10.88
CA LEU A 813 8.90 24.62 10.18
C LEU A 813 8.75 23.48 9.20
N CYS A 814 9.40 23.57 8.05
CA CYS A 814 9.46 22.44 7.17
C CYS A 814 10.09 21.24 7.88
N ARG A 815 9.44 20.07 7.82
CA ARG A 815 10.01 18.82 8.36
C ARG A 815 11.32 18.44 7.69
N LYS A 816 11.59 18.98 6.52
CA LYS A 816 12.66 18.53 5.65
C LYS A 816 13.82 19.54 5.63
N CYS A 817 13.71 20.77 6.09
CA CYS A 817 14.93 21.62 6.25
C CYS A 817 14.91 22.48 7.50
N LYS A 818 13.82 22.41 8.26
CA LYS A 818 13.52 23.30 9.37
C LYS A 818 13.37 24.77 8.95
N ALA A 819 13.30 25.10 7.66
CA ALA A 819 12.98 26.44 7.21
C ALA A 819 11.58 26.83 7.66
N PHE A 820 11.45 28.07 8.10
CA PHE A 820 10.18 28.62 8.51
C PHE A 820 9.19 28.66 7.34
N ALA A 821 8.00 28.09 7.54
CA ALA A 821 6.95 28.05 6.55
C ALA A 821 5.88 29.11 6.85
N CYS A 822 5.20 28.97 7.99
CA CYS A 822 4.17 29.91 8.42
C CYS A 822 3.96 29.83 9.94
N TYR A 823 3.16 30.74 10.46
CA TYR A 823 2.64 30.62 11.81
C TYR A 823 1.31 29.87 11.82
N THR A 824 0.96 29.27 12.95
CA THR A 824 -0.38 28.69 13.13
C THR A 824 -1.51 29.70 12.97
N ALA A 825 -1.25 30.98 13.29
CA ALA A 825 -2.19 32.09 13.10
C ALA A 825 -2.53 32.34 11.62
N ASP A 826 -1.67 31.93 10.69
CA ASP A 826 -1.85 32.11 9.24
C ASP A 826 -2.62 30.94 8.61
N ILE A 827 -2.89 29.87 9.38
CA ILE A 827 -3.56 28.67 8.88
C ILE A 827 -5.06 28.90 8.87
N ARG A 828 -5.71 28.46 7.79
CA ARG A 828 -7.16 28.42 7.64
C ARG A 828 -7.64 27.01 7.32
N VAL A 829 -8.77 26.63 7.90
CA VAL A 829 -9.40 25.35 7.64
C VAL A 829 -10.41 25.48 6.50
N VAL A 830 -10.28 24.62 5.49
CA VAL A 830 -11.16 24.51 4.33
C VAL A 830 -11.90 23.17 4.41
N GLU A 831 -13.23 23.21 4.39
CA GLU A 831 -14.12 22.03 4.48
C GLU A 831 -13.80 21.08 5.65
N ASP A 832 -13.38 21.65 6.79
CA ASP A 832 -13.03 21.01 8.06
C ASP A 832 -11.82 20.06 8.07
N CYS A 833 -11.36 19.63 6.89
CA CYS A 833 -10.35 18.58 6.73
C CYS A 833 -9.08 19.05 6.03
N HIS A 834 -9.17 20.15 5.28
CA HIS A 834 -8.06 20.72 4.54
C HIS A 834 -7.56 21.97 5.25
N TYR A 835 -6.26 22.23 5.14
CA TYR A 835 -5.60 23.32 5.83
C TYR A 835 -4.85 24.11 4.78
N THR A 836 -5.21 25.37 4.60
CA THR A 836 -4.52 26.34 3.74
C THR A 836 -3.81 27.37 4.60
N VAL A 837 -2.92 28.13 3.99
CA VAL A 837 -2.22 29.24 4.65
C VAL A 837 -2.49 30.51 3.87
N VAL A 838 -2.93 31.55 4.59
CA VAL A 838 -3.23 32.87 4.00
C VAL A 838 -2.02 33.79 4.07
N GLY A 839 -2.01 34.81 3.22
CA GLY A 839 -0.95 35.82 3.15
C GLY A 839 0.12 35.55 2.09
N ASP A 840 0.55 36.62 1.41
CA ASP A 840 1.49 36.54 0.29
C ASP A 840 2.92 36.15 0.72
N ALA A 841 3.23 36.27 2.02
CA ALA A 841 4.48 35.77 2.57
C ALA A 841 4.61 34.26 2.36
N PHE A 842 3.53 33.50 2.56
CA PHE A 842 3.56 32.05 2.39
C PHE A 842 3.72 31.63 0.93
N LYS A 843 3.18 32.39 -0.03
CA LYS A 843 3.37 32.13 -1.47
C LYS A 843 4.85 32.14 -1.88
N LYS A 844 5.69 32.88 -1.17
CA LYS A 844 7.16 32.90 -1.38
C LYS A 844 7.86 31.71 -0.72
N CYS A 845 7.18 31.01 0.19
CA CYS A 845 7.71 29.90 0.96
C CYS A 845 7.49 28.53 0.29
N PHE A 846 6.66 28.44 -0.76
CA PHE A 846 6.49 27.21 -1.55
C PHE A 846 6.56 27.44 -3.06
N VAL A 847 7.00 26.42 -3.80
CA VAL A 847 6.95 26.35 -5.27
C VAL A 847 5.91 25.31 -5.68
N SER A 848 5.17 25.58 -6.75
CA SER A 848 4.14 24.67 -7.26
C SER A 848 4.64 23.97 -8.51
N LYS A 849 4.39 22.66 -8.64
CA LYS A 849 4.60 21.93 -9.89
C LYS A 849 3.32 21.24 -10.33
N LEU A 850 2.96 21.46 -11.59
CA LEU A 850 1.79 20.87 -12.22
C LEU A 850 1.76 19.36 -12.03
N HIS A 851 0.57 18.84 -11.72
CA HIS A 851 0.37 17.40 -11.60
C HIS A 851 0.22 16.80 -13.00
N PRO A 852 0.90 15.68 -13.34
CA PRO A 852 0.86 15.11 -14.70
C PRO A 852 -0.53 14.61 -15.13
N LYS A 853 -1.45 14.39 -14.17
CA LYS A 853 -2.88 14.18 -14.42
C LYS A 853 -3.70 14.94 -13.37
N PRO A 854 -4.24 16.15 -13.66
CA PRO A 854 -5.11 16.85 -12.72
C PRO A 854 -6.34 15.97 -12.41
N LYS A 855 -6.68 15.89 -11.12
CA LYS A 855 -7.82 15.11 -10.63
C LYS A 855 -8.77 16.02 -9.86
N ASN A 856 -10.06 15.77 -10.02
CA ASN A 856 -11.09 16.65 -9.49
C ASN A 856 -11.81 15.96 -8.34
N PHE A 857 -11.60 16.44 -7.12
CA PHE A 857 -12.12 15.80 -5.91
C PHE A 857 -13.47 16.38 -5.47
N GLY A 858 -14.25 16.88 -6.43
CA GLY A 858 -15.56 17.50 -6.23
C GLY A 858 -15.45 18.95 -5.78
N SER A 859 -14.93 19.21 -4.58
CA SER A 859 -14.84 20.57 -4.03
C SER A 859 -13.62 21.35 -4.50
N PHE A 860 -12.55 20.64 -4.88
CA PHE A 860 -11.34 21.24 -5.42
C PHE A 860 -10.71 20.39 -6.51
N GLU A 861 -10.11 21.06 -7.48
CA GLU A 861 -9.32 20.45 -8.52
C GLU A 861 -7.84 20.51 -8.12
N LYS A 862 -7.18 19.35 -8.04
CA LYS A 862 -5.75 19.31 -7.80
C LYS A 862 -5.01 19.74 -9.07
N LYS A 863 -4.42 20.93 -9.04
CA LYS A 863 -3.64 21.50 -10.16
C LYS A 863 -2.17 21.10 -10.08
N ALA A 864 -1.61 21.16 -8.87
CA ALA A 864 -0.18 21.01 -8.66
C ALA A 864 0.12 20.35 -7.31
N LYS A 865 1.37 19.91 -7.13
CA LYS A 865 1.93 19.67 -5.79
C LYS A 865 2.69 20.92 -5.35
N ILE A 866 2.54 21.29 -4.09
CA ILE A 866 3.34 22.38 -3.50
C ILE A 866 4.53 21.79 -2.78
N PHE A 867 5.68 22.39 -2.99
CA PHE A 867 6.91 22.00 -2.36
C PHE A 867 7.55 23.17 -1.64
N CYS A 868 8.34 22.92 -0.58
CA CYS A 868 9.13 23.98 0.04
C CYS A 868 9.94 24.76 -1.02
N ALA A 869 9.87 26.10 -0.99
CA ALA A 869 10.46 26.97 -2.01
C ALA A 869 11.97 27.09 -1.94
N ARG A 870 12.58 26.69 -0.82
CA ARG A 870 14.02 26.58 -0.73
C ARG A 870 14.52 25.65 -1.84
N GLN A 871 15.58 26.04 -2.53
CA GLN A 871 16.00 25.38 -3.76
C GLN A 871 16.72 24.04 -3.51
N ASP A 872 17.34 23.90 -2.34
CA ASP A 872 17.98 22.70 -1.77
C ASP A 872 16.98 21.76 -1.06
N CYS A 873 15.73 22.19 -1.04
CA CYS A 873 14.64 21.63 -0.28
C CYS A 873 13.73 20.73 -1.13
N CYS A 874 12.64 21.29 -1.65
CA CYS A 874 11.57 20.63 -2.37
C CYS A 874 10.74 19.58 -1.59
N HIS A 875 10.41 19.83 -0.31
CA HIS A 875 9.57 18.95 0.51
C HIS A 875 8.20 18.93 -0.04
N ASP A 876 7.58 17.77 -0.12
CA ASP A 876 6.16 17.75 -0.42
C ASP A 876 5.43 18.36 0.78
N TRP A 877 4.94 19.59 0.64
CA TRP A 877 4.14 20.28 1.65
C TRP A 877 2.66 19.96 1.51
N GLY A 878 2.27 19.45 0.34
CA GLY A 878 0.90 19.09 0.00
C GLY A 878 0.59 19.39 -1.45
N ILE A 879 -0.58 19.96 -1.70
CA ILE A 879 -1.09 20.17 -3.06
C ILE A 879 -1.51 21.62 -3.28
N HIS A 880 -1.36 22.11 -4.50
CA HIS A 880 -2.00 23.35 -4.95
C HIS A 880 -3.30 22.96 -5.62
N VAL A 881 -4.38 23.54 -5.15
CA VAL A 881 -5.71 23.21 -5.63
C VAL A 881 -6.40 24.45 -6.13
N LYS A 882 -7.21 24.27 -7.17
CA LYS A 882 -8.25 25.23 -7.52
C LYS A 882 -9.47 24.88 -6.68
N TYR A 883 -9.72 25.66 -5.64
CA TYR A 883 -10.90 25.54 -4.79
C TYR A 883 -11.83 26.71 -5.12
N LYS A 884 -13.01 26.42 -5.67
CA LYS A 884 -13.90 27.41 -6.28
C LYS A 884 -13.16 28.25 -7.34
N THR A 885 -13.05 29.55 -7.14
CA THR A 885 -12.33 30.48 -8.02
C THR A 885 -10.88 30.72 -7.58
N PHE A 886 -10.47 30.21 -6.42
CA PHE A 886 -9.16 30.51 -5.83
C PHE A 886 -8.18 29.38 -6.06
N GLU A 887 -6.94 29.75 -6.36
CA GLU A 887 -5.81 28.84 -6.34
C GLU A 887 -5.14 28.95 -4.97
N ILE A 888 -5.29 27.90 -4.16
CA ILE A 888 -4.82 27.87 -2.77
C ILE A 888 -3.99 26.62 -2.47
N PRO A 889 -2.97 26.75 -1.60
CA PRO A 889 -2.16 25.63 -1.16
C PRO A 889 -2.85 24.86 -0.04
N PHE A 890 -3.09 23.55 -0.21
CA PHE A 890 -3.43 22.65 0.89
C PHE A 890 -2.17 21.98 1.42
N ILE A 891 -1.92 22.17 2.71
CA ILE A 891 -0.76 21.63 3.42
C ILE A 891 -1.10 20.41 4.29
N LYS A 892 -0.13 19.51 4.47
CA LYS A 892 -0.25 18.32 5.33
C LYS A 892 0.70 18.42 6.53
N ILE A 893 0.18 18.31 7.76
CA ILE A 893 0.99 18.52 8.99
C ILE A 893 2.15 17.54 9.10
N GLU A 894 2.04 16.34 8.52
CA GLU A 894 3.13 15.37 8.48
C GLU A 894 4.37 15.89 7.75
N SER A 895 4.25 16.97 6.97
CA SER A 895 5.34 17.65 6.28
C SER A 895 5.96 18.80 7.07
N PHE A 896 5.46 19.07 8.27
CA PHE A 896 5.94 20.16 9.11
C PHE A 896 6.32 19.66 10.49
N VAL A 897 7.25 20.38 11.11
CA VAL A 897 7.60 20.28 12.52
C VAL A 897 6.97 21.48 13.20
N VAL A 898 6.23 21.22 14.26
CA VAL A 898 5.65 22.29 15.08
C VAL A 898 6.69 22.67 16.11
N GLU A 899 7.10 23.93 16.12
CA GLU A 899 8.03 24.49 17.09
C GLU A 899 7.32 25.50 17.98
N ASP A 900 7.48 25.29 19.29
CA ASP A 900 7.03 26.22 20.32
C ASP A 900 7.94 27.46 20.36
N ILE A 901 7.34 28.66 20.30
CA ILE A 901 8.09 29.91 20.16
C ILE A 901 8.90 30.22 21.43
N ALA A 902 8.40 29.83 22.61
CA ALA A 902 9.02 30.17 23.89
C ALA A 902 10.12 29.18 24.30
N THR A 903 9.90 27.89 24.07
CA THR A 903 10.79 26.81 24.55
C THR A 903 11.73 26.24 23.47
N GLY A 904 11.42 26.47 22.18
CA GLY A 904 12.13 25.83 21.07
C GLY A 904 11.88 24.32 20.97
N ALA A 905 10.94 23.78 21.74
CA ALA A 905 10.58 22.37 21.70
C ALA A 905 9.94 22.03 20.34
N GLN A 906 10.38 20.93 19.73
CA GLN A 906 9.90 20.47 18.44
C GLN A 906 9.03 19.22 18.61
N THR A 907 7.89 19.17 17.92
CA THR A 907 6.97 18.03 17.96
C THR A 907 6.51 17.68 16.55
N LEU A 908 6.36 16.38 16.26
CA LEU A 908 5.74 15.91 15.02
C LEU A 908 4.31 15.42 15.25
N TYR A 909 3.47 15.71 14.28
CA TYR A 909 2.12 15.17 14.20
C TYR A 909 1.97 14.39 12.89
N ALA A 910 1.40 13.19 12.97
CA ALA A 910 1.08 12.41 11.78
C ALA A 910 -0.20 12.89 11.11
N LYS A 911 -1.17 13.43 11.87
CA LYS A 911 -2.46 13.90 11.36
C LYS A 911 -2.85 15.24 11.98
N TRP A 912 -3.52 16.09 11.20
CA TRP A 912 -4.00 17.42 11.64
C TRP A 912 -5.01 17.36 12.80
N ARG A 913 -5.68 16.21 12.97
CA ARG A 913 -6.61 15.99 14.07
C ARG A 913 -5.89 15.86 15.42
N ASP A 914 -4.64 15.40 15.41
CA ASP A 914 -3.84 15.19 16.62
C ASP A 914 -3.16 16.51 17.07
N PHE A 915 -3.16 17.52 16.19
CA PHE A 915 -2.63 18.86 16.48
C PHE A 915 -3.75 19.83 16.86
N HIS A 916 -3.84 20.15 18.15
CA HIS A 916 -4.91 20.95 18.75
C HIS A 916 -4.48 22.42 18.94
N PHE A 917 -4.67 23.25 17.92
CA PHE A 917 -4.36 24.69 17.94
C PHE A 917 -5.59 25.53 17.57
N GLY A 918 -5.54 26.86 17.76
CA GLY A 918 -6.60 27.78 17.32
C GLY A 918 -6.89 27.71 15.82
N LYS A 919 -7.80 26.82 15.39
CA LYS A 919 -8.19 26.59 13.99
C LYS A 919 -9.14 27.69 13.52
N LEU A 920 -8.67 28.57 12.64
CA LEU A 920 -9.47 29.63 12.02
C LEU A 920 -10.12 29.11 10.71
N PRO A 921 -11.42 29.32 10.45
CA PRO A 921 -12.06 28.91 9.21
C PRO A 921 -11.62 29.80 8.04
N PHE A 922 -11.53 29.24 6.83
CA PHE A 922 -11.19 29.99 5.63
C PHE A 922 -12.27 31.00 5.22
N ASP A 923 -11.86 32.24 4.99
CA ASP A 923 -12.70 33.32 4.45
C ASP A 923 -12.15 33.81 3.10
N ALA A 924 -13.03 33.89 2.10
CA ALA A 924 -12.69 34.36 0.76
C ALA A 924 -12.26 35.84 0.75
N ALA A 925 -12.68 36.65 1.73
CA ALA A 925 -12.28 38.05 1.84
C ALA A 925 -10.80 38.25 2.24
N GLU A 926 -10.17 37.22 2.82
CA GLU A 926 -8.75 37.25 3.21
C GLU A 926 -7.80 36.91 2.07
N MET A 927 -8.34 36.46 0.92
CA MET A 927 -7.55 36.17 -0.27
C MET A 927 -7.46 37.41 -1.15
N PRO A 928 -6.26 37.72 -1.69
CA PRO A 928 -6.14 38.78 -2.69
C PRO A 928 -7.00 38.42 -3.91
N LYS A 929 -7.82 39.39 -4.36
CA LYS A 929 -8.72 39.25 -5.52
C LYS A 929 -7.98 38.89 -6.80
#